data_AF-A0A954Z4M9-F1
#
_entry.id   AF-A0A954Z4M9-F1
#
_cell.length_a   1.000
_cell.length_b   1.000
_cell.length_c   1.000
_cell.angle_alpha   90.00
_cell.angle_beta   90.00
_cell.angle_gamma   90.00
#
_symmetry.space_group_name_H-M   'P 1'
#
loop_
_entity.id
_entity.type
_entity.pdbx_description
1 polymer ?
#
loop_
_entity_poly.entity_id
_entity_poly.type
_entity_poly.pdbx_seq_one_letter_code
_entity_poly.pdbx_strand_id
1 'polypeptide(L)'
;MKPMAALAFWLGWCAAVWGAEWSGGTLWIEGEGATRSQVTPHAWYDSVLVDKLSGKAWASHFDEQRDGMLEFDFAVPATAEYTFWLRANPTAAKLAYRLTDRDWREVDFSGDVRGTLNLATDGKPDLRFVAWIKVGSFKLDAGPQTLSLRMHSDAQHHGAVDCLALSSTGFVPSGATRPGEHAEQARPDEWFAVIADDDPLDPSSVIDMSALIEAPAGKFGFLRRREDCLEFEQGEGPVKLWGVGAPPLGDSPAGMERAAKWLRKHGVNLVRQHTVIDAVGLLDVEGRFDPQRLDRYDRWFAALKAEGIYTAWSVVYPHHGAFLQRGDVPEQLFDALDRADSARDGRRGPIVANDYINLDQRIQDAAWRYFEALLSHRNPYTQLAYCDDPALAILEIQNESNVFFFTLNTLLTGEQMPELAKEMRRRFWKFANDKYGDERAAVQAWDGLSSGDDWKKGELALMGAHHFGAEGPLYEFQGKTRRCGDYIEFLAEVQRTYYKRRVQQMREAGFRGVTVATAWRAGGPAASLANLYCDAAADCIDRHNYFGGGDGGHRIAPGAVNRDTHLDQPGRGLLSVGMFQAAHRPFAYSEWSQMPPNPWKAEAAPLIAFYGMGLQGWDMSCHFALGGPRLGEGWPNESKYATQTPHYLGQFPALAFAIHNRHFSEGDVVALRKVGASDVFSGRDALGQALAGGGHDAKTLVGRLATPPEALAVGRVLIEFGEGPSESASLEKAIDQTRRVIFANTGELIWRYGERRI
;
A
#
# COMPACT_ATOMS: atom_id res chain seq x y z
N MET A 1 -73.99 -38.50 -40.62
CA MET A 1 -74.06 -38.58 -39.14
C MET A 1 -72.68 -38.25 -38.57
N LYS A 2 -72.64 -37.38 -37.55
CA LYS A 2 -71.52 -37.00 -36.65
C LYS A 2 -70.90 -38.20 -35.89
N PRO A 3 -69.84 -38.08 -35.04
CA PRO A 3 -68.76 -37.05 -34.91
C PRO A 3 -67.35 -37.57 -34.41
N MET A 4 -66.40 -36.61 -34.29
CA MET A 4 -65.30 -36.39 -33.31
C MET A 4 -65.01 -37.39 -32.18
N ALA A 5 -63.71 -37.64 -31.89
CA ALA A 5 -62.98 -37.22 -30.67
C ALA A 5 -61.76 -38.11 -30.32
N ALA A 6 -60.60 -37.45 -30.07
CA ALA A 6 -59.76 -37.57 -28.86
C ALA A 6 -58.26 -37.77 -29.15
N LEU A 7 -57.57 -36.62 -29.20
CA LEU A 7 -56.12 -36.46 -29.07
C LEU A 7 -55.92 -35.76 -27.71
N ALA A 8 -55.55 -36.49 -26.67
CA ALA A 8 -55.13 -35.95 -25.35
C ALA A 8 -54.60 -37.09 -24.47
N PHE A 9 -53.72 -36.75 -23.53
CA PHE A 9 -53.01 -37.56 -22.53
C PHE A 9 -51.64 -38.06 -22.98
N TRP A 10 -50.62 -37.20 -22.83
CA TRP A 10 -49.40 -37.44 -22.04
C TRP A 10 -48.69 -36.08 -21.86
N LEU A 11 -49.40 -35.15 -21.22
CA LEU A 11 -48.91 -33.86 -20.70
C LEU A 11 -49.71 -33.64 -19.41
N GLY A 12 -49.05 -33.74 -18.25
CA GLY A 12 -49.77 -33.54 -17.00
C GLY A 12 -49.10 -34.09 -15.75
N TRP A 13 -47.81 -33.81 -15.54
CA TRP A 13 -47.27 -33.62 -14.19
C TRP A 13 -46.51 -32.29 -14.18
N CYS A 14 -47.24 -31.20 -14.44
CA CYS A 14 -46.88 -29.89 -13.93
C CYS A 14 -47.31 -29.87 -12.45
N ALA A 15 -46.39 -30.20 -11.55
CA ALA A 15 -46.38 -29.53 -10.27
C ALA A 15 -45.64 -28.22 -10.50
N ALA A 16 -46.37 -27.10 -10.47
CA ALA A 16 -45.78 -25.79 -10.33
C ALA A 16 -44.95 -25.79 -9.04
N VAL A 17 -43.63 -25.94 -9.16
CA VAL A 17 -42.69 -25.68 -8.07
C VAL A 17 -42.38 -24.20 -8.10
N TRP A 18 -42.52 -23.58 -6.95
CA TRP A 18 -42.65 -22.14 -6.73
C TRP A 18 -41.38 -21.35 -7.05
N GLY A 19 -41.55 -20.18 -7.68
CA GLY A 19 -40.72 -18.97 -7.51
C GLY A 19 -39.26 -18.94 -7.97
N ALA A 20 -38.59 -20.06 -8.20
CA ALA A 20 -37.15 -20.11 -8.39
C ALA A 20 -36.76 -20.39 -9.86
N GLU A 21 -36.25 -19.37 -10.56
CA GLU A 21 -35.82 -19.48 -11.97
C GLU A 21 -34.29 -19.57 -12.08
N TRP A 22 -33.81 -20.47 -12.95
CA TRP A 22 -32.40 -20.58 -13.32
C TRP A 22 -32.14 -19.74 -14.58
N SER A 23 -31.20 -18.81 -14.50
CA SER A 23 -30.75 -17.98 -15.62
C SER A 23 -29.24 -18.14 -15.80
N GLY A 24 -28.79 -18.53 -16.99
CA GLY A 24 -27.36 -18.65 -17.31
C GLY A 24 -26.56 -19.56 -16.36
N GLY A 25 -27.18 -20.64 -15.84
CA GLY A 25 -26.55 -21.56 -14.90
C GLY A 25 -26.48 -21.06 -13.44
N THR A 26 -27.21 -19.99 -13.12
CA THR A 26 -27.34 -19.43 -11.78
C THR A 26 -28.80 -19.39 -11.33
N LEU A 27 -29.06 -19.88 -10.12
CA LEU A 27 -30.32 -19.74 -9.41
C LEU A 27 -30.33 -18.44 -8.61
N TRP A 28 -31.47 -17.76 -8.56
CA TRP A 28 -31.70 -16.61 -7.68
C TRP A 28 -33.02 -16.77 -6.94
N ILE A 29 -33.02 -16.58 -5.62
CA ILE A 29 -34.23 -16.61 -4.79
C ILE A 29 -34.22 -15.43 -3.82
N GLU A 30 -35.30 -14.65 -3.79
CA GLU A 30 -35.49 -13.58 -2.82
C GLU A 30 -35.75 -14.16 -1.42
N GLY A 31 -35.28 -13.48 -0.38
CA GLY A 31 -35.39 -13.93 1.02
C GLY A 31 -36.84 -14.05 1.48
N GLU A 32 -37.69 -13.10 1.09
CA GLU A 32 -39.14 -13.14 1.30
C GLU A 32 -39.85 -14.19 0.44
N GLY A 33 -39.15 -14.76 -0.54
CA GLY A 33 -39.60 -15.86 -1.39
C GLY A 33 -39.45 -17.26 -0.75
N ALA A 34 -39.15 -17.34 0.55
CA ALA A 34 -39.02 -18.60 1.26
C ALA A 34 -40.30 -19.46 1.15
N THR A 35 -40.13 -20.74 0.83
CA THR A 35 -41.22 -21.73 0.75
C THR A 35 -41.87 -21.94 2.11
N ARG A 36 -41.07 -21.89 3.18
CA ARG A 36 -41.54 -21.88 4.58
C ARG A 36 -40.76 -20.84 5.37
N SER A 37 -41.45 -20.06 6.18
CA SER A 37 -40.83 -19.01 7.00
C SER A 37 -41.41 -19.00 8.41
N GLN A 38 -40.54 -18.92 9.42
CA GLN A 38 -40.88 -18.68 10.81
C GLN A 38 -39.98 -17.56 11.32
N VAL A 39 -40.36 -16.32 11.01
CA VAL A 39 -39.62 -15.11 11.39
C VAL A 39 -40.53 -14.10 12.12
N THR A 40 -39.94 -13.13 12.81
CA THR A 40 -40.64 -12.08 13.58
C THR A 40 -40.11 -10.73 13.09
N PRO A 41 -40.80 -10.04 12.17
CA PRO A 41 -40.40 -8.71 11.72
C PRO A 41 -40.44 -7.69 12.86
N HIS A 42 -39.64 -6.63 12.78
CA HIS A 42 -39.58 -5.60 13.81
C HIS A 42 -39.45 -4.22 13.18
N ALA A 43 -40.38 -3.31 13.53
CA ALA A 43 -40.56 -2.03 12.85
C ALA A 43 -39.29 -1.15 12.79
N TRP A 44 -38.45 -1.16 13.84
CA TRP A 44 -37.18 -0.44 13.80
C TRP A 44 -36.14 -1.13 12.90
N TYR A 45 -36.03 -2.46 12.98
CA TYR A 45 -35.04 -3.22 12.23
C TYR A 45 -35.37 -3.24 10.73
N ASP A 46 -36.65 -3.23 10.39
CA ASP A 46 -37.18 -3.15 9.02
C ASP A 46 -37.32 -1.71 8.49
N SER A 47 -36.89 -0.71 9.26
CA SER A 47 -36.80 0.67 8.76
C SER A 47 -35.56 0.84 7.89
N VAL A 48 -35.64 0.27 6.67
CA VAL A 48 -34.55 0.14 5.71
C VAL A 48 -34.84 0.81 4.36
N LEU A 49 -33.78 1.18 3.62
CA LEU A 49 -33.83 1.70 2.25
C LEU A 49 -34.20 0.57 1.27
N VAL A 50 -35.51 0.32 1.12
CA VAL A 50 -36.04 -0.79 0.30
C VAL A 50 -35.65 -0.72 -1.18
N ASP A 51 -35.31 0.46 -1.71
CA ASP A 51 -34.82 0.60 -3.09
C ASP A 51 -33.42 -0.02 -3.31
N LYS A 52 -32.73 -0.39 -2.23
CA LYS A 52 -31.40 -1.04 -2.26
C LYS A 52 -31.45 -2.56 -2.13
N LEU A 53 -32.63 -3.12 -1.86
CA LEU A 53 -32.91 -4.55 -1.75
C LEU A 53 -33.39 -5.11 -3.10
N SER A 54 -33.06 -6.37 -3.41
CA SER A 54 -33.38 -6.96 -4.73
C SER A 54 -34.87 -7.14 -4.96
N GLY A 55 -35.58 -7.66 -3.96
CA GLY A 55 -37.04 -7.80 -3.99
C GLY A 55 -37.80 -6.55 -3.54
N LYS A 56 -37.10 -5.47 -3.17
CA LYS A 56 -37.63 -4.33 -2.39
C LYS A 56 -38.21 -4.71 -1.03
N ALA A 57 -37.80 -5.87 -0.52
CA ALA A 57 -38.09 -6.39 0.79
C ALA A 57 -36.92 -7.30 1.20
N TRP A 58 -36.86 -7.66 2.49
CA TRP A 58 -35.96 -8.71 2.98
C TRP A 58 -36.70 -9.53 4.04
N ALA A 59 -36.35 -10.80 4.21
CA ALA A 59 -36.89 -11.62 5.28
C ALA A 59 -36.09 -11.37 6.56
N SER A 60 -36.72 -10.74 7.55
CA SER A 60 -36.08 -10.33 8.81
C SER A 60 -36.67 -11.01 10.04
N HIS A 61 -35.84 -11.18 11.06
CA HIS A 61 -36.21 -11.75 12.34
C HIS A 61 -35.58 -10.93 13.48
N PHE A 62 -36.35 -10.71 14.54
CA PHE A 62 -35.93 -10.05 15.77
C PHE A 62 -36.84 -10.51 16.92
N ASP A 63 -36.37 -11.45 17.74
CA ASP A 63 -37.18 -12.11 18.79
C ASP A 63 -36.30 -12.53 19.97
N GLU A 64 -36.76 -12.28 21.20
CA GLU A 64 -35.96 -12.58 22.40
C GLU A 64 -35.89 -14.07 22.74
N GLN A 65 -36.80 -14.90 22.20
CA GLN A 65 -37.04 -16.24 22.73
C GLN A 65 -36.77 -17.38 21.75
N ARG A 66 -36.77 -17.11 20.44
CA ARG A 66 -36.71 -18.16 19.42
C ARG A 66 -35.84 -17.74 18.25
N ASP A 67 -35.25 -18.72 17.58
CA ASP A 67 -34.53 -18.52 16.33
C ASP A 67 -35.48 -18.24 15.16
N GLY A 68 -35.02 -17.45 14.20
CA GLY A 68 -35.69 -17.25 12.92
C GLY A 68 -35.36 -18.38 11.95
N MET A 69 -36.34 -18.88 11.20
CA MET A 69 -36.15 -19.96 10.23
C MET A 69 -36.70 -19.59 8.85
N LEU A 70 -35.91 -19.85 7.81
CA LEU A 70 -36.33 -19.78 6.41
C LEU A 70 -35.98 -21.09 5.71
N GLU A 71 -36.87 -21.59 4.86
CA GLU A 71 -36.61 -22.75 4.00
C GLU A 71 -36.99 -22.44 2.56
N PHE A 72 -36.09 -22.83 1.64
CA PHE A 72 -36.21 -22.61 0.21
C PHE A 72 -36.13 -23.96 -0.49
N ASP A 73 -37.24 -24.38 -1.11
CA ASP A 73 -37.30 -25.58 -1.94
C ASP A 73 -37.08 -25.20 -3.41
N PHE A 74 -36.13 -25.87 -4.08
CA PHE A 74 -35.79 -25.61 -5.48
C PHE A 74 -35.34 -26.89 -6.19
N ALA A 75 -35.28 -26.87 -7.53
CA ALA A 75 -34.77 -27.99 -8.32
C ALA A 75 -33.43 -27.62 -8.98
N VAL A 76 -32.41 -28.45 -8.79
CA VAL A 76 -31.10 -28.28 -9.44
C VAL A 76 -31.11 -28.96 -10.82
N PRO A 77 -30.71 -28.27 -11.90
CA PRO A 77 -30.83 -28.80 -13.26
C PRO A 77 -29.80 -29.88 -13.61
N ALA A 78 -28.61 -29.84 -13.00
CA ALA A 78 -27.53 -30.78 -13.27
C ALA A 78 -26.66 -31.03 -12.03
N THR A 79 -26.11 -32.23 -11.90
CA THR A 79 -25.13 -32.51 -10.84
C THR A 79 -23.83 -31.80 -11.16
N ALA A 80 -23.46 -30.80 -10.36
CA ALA A 80 -22.27 -29.99 -10.55
C ALA A 80 -21.81 -29.35 -9.22
N GLU A 81 -20.68 -28.66 -9.25
CA GLU A 81 -20.29 -27.77 -8.17
C GLU A 81 -20.98 -26.42 -8.35
N TYR A 82 -21.62 -25.93 -7.29
CA TYR A 82 -22.30 -24.65 -7.23
C TYR A 82 -21.71 -23.79 -6.13
N THR A 83 -21.39 -22.54 -6.46
CA THR A 83 -21.01 -21.54 -5.46
C THR A 83 -22.27 -20.92 -4.87
N PHE A 84 -22.40 -20.99 -3.55
CA PHE A 84 -23.49 -20.41 -2.79
C PHE A 84 -23.11 -19.02 -2.29
N TRP A 85 -23.88 -18.04 -2.73
CA TRP A 85 -23.86 -16.66 -2.26
C TRP A 85 -25.14 -16.34 -1.48
N LEU A 86 -24.98 -15.65 -0.36
CA LEU A 86 -26.08 -15.18 0.47
C LEU A 86 -25.99 -13.66 0.62
N ARG A 87 -27.05 -12.93 0.29
CA ARG A 87 -27.16 -11.50 0.58
C ARG A 87 -27.94 -11.33 1.87
N ALA A 88 -27.24 -10.99 2.95
CA ALA A 88 -27.81 -10.98 4.29
C ALA A 88 -27.21 -9.89 5.17
N ASN A 89 -27.77 -9.74 6.37
CA ASN A 89 -27.24 -8.84 7.39
C ASN A 89 -25.89 -9.35 7.94
N PRO A 90 -24.79 -8.58 7.83
CA PRO A 90 -23.49 -9.01 8.34
C PRO A 90 -23.17 -8.49 9.76
N THR A 91 -23.99 -7.57 10.29
CA THR A 91 -23.61 -6.79 11.48
C THR A 91 -24.11 -7.46 12.75
N ALA A 92 -23.19 -8.06 13.52
CA ALA A 92 -23.48 -8.80 14.76
C ALA A 92 -24.48 -9.96 14.59
N ALA A 93 -24.70 -10.38 13.34
CA ALA A 93 -25.58 -11.47 12.99
C ALA A 93 -24.87 -12.83 13.13
N LYS A 94 -25.63 -13.88 13.48
CA LYS A 94 -25.26 -15.28 13.37
C LYS A 94 -26.31 -16.00 12.55
N LEU A 95 -25.87 -16.52 11.41
CA LEU A 95 -26.69 -17.33 10.51
C LEU A 95 -26.09 -18.71 10.41
N ALA A 96 -26.92 -19.74 10.51
CA ALA A 96 -26.55 -21.09 10.11
C ALA A 96 -27.31 -21.48 8.84
N TYR A 97 -26.73 -22.38 8.05
CA TYR A 97 -27.36 -22.94 6.86
C TYR A 97 -27.29 -24.47 6.85
N ARG A 98 -28.20 -25.08 6.10
CA ARG A 98 -28.24 -26.51 5.84
C ARG A 98 -28.74 -26.76 4.41
N LEU A 99 -27.96 -27.51 3.63
CA LEU A 99 -28.32 -27.93 2.26
C LEU A 99 -28.73 -29.42 2.26
N THR A 100 -30.02 -29.69 2.10
CA THR A 100 -30.62 -31.05 2.11
C THR A 100 -30.12 -31.85 3.33
N ASP A 101 -30.05 -33.18 3.31
CA ASP A 101 -29.66 -34.07 4.42
C ASP A 101 -28.22 -33.89 4.98
N ARG A 102 -27.65 -32.69 4.93
CA ARG A 102 -26.38 -32.30 5.53
C ARG A 102 -26.59 -31.73 6.93
N ASP A 103 -25.50 -31.65 7.69
CA ASP A 103 -25.50 -30.99 9.00
C ASP A 103 -25.57 -29.46 8.87
N TRP A 104 -26.09 -28.83 9.92
CA TRP A 104 -26.05 -27.37 10.09
C TRP A 104 -24.61 -26.86 10.15
N ARG A 105 -24.35 -25.76 9.47
CA ARG A 105 -23.07 -25.04 9.51
C ARG A 105 -23.29 -23.55 9.71
N GLU A 106 -22.40 -22.91 10.45
CA GLU A 106 -22.39 -21.46 10.56
C GLU A 106 -21.95 -20.83 9.23
N VAL A 107 -22.57 -19.70 8.90
CA VAL A 107 -22.12 -18.80 7.83
C VAL A 107 -20.91 -18.03 8.36
N ASP A 108 -19.79 -18.11 7.64
CA ASP A 108 -18.58 -17.38 7.99
C ASP A 108 -18.63 -15.94 7.46
N PHE A 109 -18.97 -15.01 8.35
CA PHE A 109 -18.97 -13.57 8.07
C PHE A 109 -17.57 -12.93 8.10
N SER A 110 -16.52 -13.68 8.43
CA SER A 110 -15.13 -13.20 8.37
C SER A 110 -14.44 -13.50 7.04
N GLY A 111 -15.05 -14.32 6.19
CA GLY A 111 -14.55 -14.70 4.87
C GLY A 111 -14.85 -13.67 3.77
N ASP A 112 -15.32 -14.14 2.62
CA ASP A 112 -15.57 -13.30 1.45
C ASP A 112 -16.91 -12.57 1.55
N VAL A 113 -16.87 -11.37 2.15
CA VAL A 113 -17.99 -10.43 2.26
C VAL A 113 -17.82 -9.29 1.24
N ARG A 114 -18.89 -8.97 0.51
CA ARG A 114 -18.92 -7.97 -0.57
C ARG A 114 -20.13 -7.02 -0.43
N GLY A 115 -20.02 -5.83 -0.99
CA GLY A 115 -21.17 -4.92 -1.13
C GLY A 115 -21.81 -4.45 0.17
N THR A 116 -21.05 -4.37 1.28
CA THR A 116 -21.57 -3.92 2.57
C THR A 116 -22.16 -2.52 2.46
N LEU A 117 -23.46 -2.42 2.70
CA LEU A 117 -24.24 -1.20 2.54
C LEU A 117 -25.06 -0.92 3.79
N ASN A 118 -25.01 0.33 4.28
CA ASN A 118 -25.94 0.79 5.31
C ASN A 118 -27.34 0.96 4.71
N LEU A 119 -28.31 0.23 5.25
CA LEU A 119 -29.70 0.30 4.85
C LEU A 119 -30.55 1.18 5.75
N ALA A 120 -30.05 1.66 6.89
CA ALA A 120 -30.82 2.47 7.83
C ALA A 120 -31.39 3.73 7.14
N THR A 121 -32.71 3.91 7.18
CA THR A 121 -33.39 5.10 6.63
C THR A 121 -32.99 6.40 7.32
N ASP A 122 -32.51 6.32 8.57
CA ASP A 122 -31.97 7.44 9.34
C ASP A 122 -30.44 7.56 9.26
N GLY A 123 -29.79 6.74 8.42
CA GLY A 123 -28.35 6.78 8.15
C GLY A 123 -27.45 6.35 9.32
N LYS A 124 -28.02 5.82 10.42
CA LYS A 124 -27.22 5.40 11.57
C LYS A 124 -26.42 4.13 11.29
N PRO A 125 -25.16 4.03 11.73
CA PRO A 125 -24.36 2.82 11.60
C PRO A 125 -24.74 1.81 12.71
N ASP A 126 -25.90 1.17 12.59
CA ASP A 126 -26.39 0.17 13.55
C ASP A 126 -26.54 -1.24 12.92
N LEU A 127 -27.49 -2.07 13.38
CA LEU A 127 -27.66 -3.45 12.88
C LEU A 127 -28.16 -3.50 11.42
N ARG A 128 -28.62 -2.40 10.83
CA ARG A 128 -29.27 -2.38 9.51
C ARG A 128 -28.29 -2.24 8.36
N PHE A 129 -27.48 -3.27 8.15
CA PHE A 129 -26.61 -3.40 6.98
C PHE A 129 -26.98 -4.62 6.15
N VAL A 130 -26.58 -4.64 4.89
CA VAL A 130 -26.63 -5.81 4.01
C VAL A 130 -25.30 -6.00 3.31
N ALA A 131 -24.89 -7.24 3.10
CA ALA A 131 -23.73 -7.61 2.30
C ALA A 131 -23.97 -8.93 1.58
N TRP A 132 -23.23 -9.19 0.51
CA TRP A 132 -23.06 -10.51 -0.08
C TRP A 132 -22.01 -11.30 0.70
N ILE A 133 -22.28 -12.57 0.99
CA ILE A 133 -21.39 -13.49 1.67
C ILE A 133 -21.22 -14.73 0.79
N LYS A 134 -19.97 -15.08 0.45
CA LYS A 134 -19.67 -16.37 -0.18
C LYS A 134 -19.71 -17.45 0.89
N VAL A 135 -20.78 -18.23 0.92
CA VAL A 135 -20.95 -19.30 1.90
C VAL A 135 -20.03 -20.49 1.59
N GLY A 136 -19.76 -20.73 0.30
CA GLY A 136 -18.82 -21.75 -0.15
C GLY A 136 -19.23 -22.39 -1.48
N SER A 137 -18.46 -23.38 -1.92
CA SER A 137 -18.76 -24.18 -3.11
C SER A 137 -19.18 -25.59 -2.69
N PHE A 138 -20.27 -26.07 -3.27
CA PHE A 138 -20.89 -27.35 -2.91
C PHE A 138 -21.22 -28.14 -4.15
N LYS A 139 -20.83 -29.40 -4.17
CA LYS A 139 -21.40 -30.35 -5.13
C LYS A 139 -22.87 -30.60 -4.78
N LEU A 140 -23.78 -30.29 -5.70
CA LEU A 140 -25.22 -30.55 -5.58
C LEU A 140 -25.63 -31.56 -6.65
N ASP A 141 -26.58 -32.43 -6.30
CA ASP A 141 -27.14 -33.41 -7.24
C ASP A 141 -28.36 -32.83 -7.96
N ALA A 142 -28.54 -33.21 -9.23
CA ALA A 142 -29.72 -32.84 -10.00
C ALA A 142 -31.01 -33.34 -9.32
N GLY A 143 -32.07 -32.52 -9.38
CA GLY A 143 -33.35 -32.81 -8.76
C GLY A 143 -33.68 -31.88 -7.58
N PRO A 144 -34.71 -32.23 -6.77
CA PRO A 144 -35.18 -31.38 -5.69
C PRO A 144 -34.15 -31.25 -4.57
N GLN A 145 -33.97 -30.03 -4.08
CA GLN A 145 -33.09 -29.66 -2.97
C GLN A 145 -33.83 -28.70 -2.03
N THR A 146 -33.42 -28.69 -0.77
CA THR A 146 -33.91 -27.73 0.23
C THR A 146 -32.74 -27.02 0.87
N LEU A 147 -32.79 -25.69 0.93
CA LEU A 147 -31.88 -24.87 1.73
C LEU A 147 -32.64 -24.35 2.95
N SER A 148 -32.19 -24.69 4.16
CA SER A 148 -32.68 -24.10 5.40
C SER A 148 -31.67 -23.05 5.91
N LEU A 149 -32.16 -21.90 6.35
CA LEU A 149 -31.39 -20.87 7.05
C LEU A 149 -31.96 -20.64 8.45
N ARG A 150 -31.08 -20.44 9.42
CA ARG A 150 -31.41 -20.17 10.83
C ARG A 150 -30.75 -18.88 11.30
N MET A 151 -31.53 -17.97 11.88
CA MET A 151 -31.08 -16.71 12.48
C MET A 151 -31.04 -16.88 13.99
N HIS A 152 -29.85 -16.77 14.59
CA HIS A 152 -29.62 -17.12 16.01
C HIS A 152 -28.60 -16.20 16.70
N SER A 153 -28.57 -14.93 16.33
CA SER A 153 -27.65 -13.93 16.90
C SER A 153 -27.83 -13.72 18.40
N ASP A 154 -26.76 -13.37 19.12
CA ASP A 154 -26.81 -13.19 20.58
C ASP A 154 -27.79 -12.07 20.99
N ALA A 155 -27.88 -11.03 20.16
CA ALA A 155 -28.83 -9.93 20.34
C ALA A 155 -30.17 -10.30 19.67
N GLN A 156 -31.16 -10.72 20.47
CA GLN A 156 -32.55 -10.96 20.02
C GLN A 156 -32.67 -11.89 18.80
N HIS A 157 -31.79 -12.89 18.70
CA HIS A 157 -31.74 -13.85 17.59
C HIS A 157 -31.75 -13.20 16.19
N HIS A 158 -31.37 -11.91 16.10
CA HIS A 158 -31.70 -11.10 14.93
C HIS A 158 -31.02 -11.61 13.66
N GLY A 159 -31.61 -11.32 12.52
CA GLY A 159 -30.98 -11.59 11.24
C GLY A 159 -31.90 -11.18 10.11
N ALA A 160 -31.34 -10.98 8.93
CA ALA A 160 -32.13 -10.71 7.75
C ALA A 160 -31.45 -11.23 6.48
N VAL A 161 -32.27 -11.67 5.53
CA VAL A 161 -31.84 -12.20 4.23
C VAL A 161 -32.59 -11.44 3.14
N ASP A 162 -31.84 -10.78 2.26
CA ASP A 162 -32.37 -10.10 1.06
C ASP A 162 -32.58 -11.12 -0.06
N CYS A 163 -31.55 -11.89 -0.41
CA CYS A 163 -31.65 -12.92 -1.44
C CYS A 163 -30.50 -13.94 -1.34
N LEU A 164 -30.58 -14.99 -2.14
CA LEU A 164 -29.53 -16.00 -2.29
C LEU A 164 -29.31 -16.36 -3.76
N ALA A 165 -28.09 -16.78 -4.08
CA ALA A 165 -27.73 -17.27 -5.40
C ALA A 165 -26.89 -18.55 -5.34
N LEU A 166 -27.18 -19.49 -6.24
CA LEU A 166 -26.37 -20.70 -6.48
C LEU A 166 -25.90 -20.70 -7.93
N SER A 167 -24.59 -20.57 -8.15
CA SER A 167 -24.02 -20.47 -9.50
C SER A 167 -23.07 -21.60 -9.86
N SER A 168 -23.23 -22.14 -11.07
CA SER A 168 -22.28 -23.07 -11.70
C SER A 168 -21.36 -22.41 -12.74
N THR A 169 -21.56 -21.11 -13.02
CA THR A 169 -20.91 -20.40 -14.13
C THR A 169 -19.92 -19.33 -13.69
N GLY A 170 -19.55 -19.32 -12.41
CA GLY A 170 -18.61 -18.35 -11.84
C GLY A 170 -19.22 -16.97 -11.54
N PHE A 171 -20.53 -16.82 -11.66
CA PHE A 171 -21.25 -15.58 -11.33
C PHE A 171 -20.90 -15.11 -9.91
N VAL A 172 -20.50 -13.85 -9.81
CA VAL A 172 -20.35 -13.14 -8.55
C VAL A 172 -21.45 -12.08 -8.48
N PRO A 173 -22.32 -12.15 -7.46
CA PRO A 173 -23.35 -11.16 -7.32
C PRO A 173 -22.78 -9.82 -6.83
N SER A 174 -23.38 -8.72 -7.27
CA SER A 174 -23.05 -7.37 -6.82
C SER A 174 -24.29 -6.48 -6.84
N GLY A 175 -24.39 -5.61 -5.83
CA GLY A 175 -25.59 -4.83 -5.59
C GLY A 175 -26.84 -5.71 -5.47
N ALA A 176 -27.91 -5.27 -6.14
CA ALA A 176 -29.22 -5.93 -6.17
C ALA A 176 -29.54 -6.59 -7.53
N THR A 177 -28.54 -6.71 -8.42
CA THR A 177 -28.73 -7.13 -9.81
C THR A 177 -28.83 -8.65 -9.96
N ARG A 178 -29.82 -9.12 -10.74
CA ARG A 178 -30.07 -10.56 -10.95
C ARG A 178 -29.19 -11.16 -12.06
N PRO A 179 -28.94 -12.49 -12.04
CA PRO A 179 -28.22 -13.17 -13.11
C PRO A 179 -28.92 -13.02 -14.47
N GLY A 180 -28.19 -12.60 -15.50
CA GLY A 180 -28.73 -12.39 -16.85
C GLY A 180 -29.39 -11.03 -17.07
N GLU A 181 -29.66 -10.25 -16.01
CA GLU A 181 -29.88 -8.82 -16.11
C GLU A 181 -28.52 -8.13 -16.22
N HIS A 182 -27.83 -8.29 -17.35
CA HIS A 182 -26.79 -7.32 -17.67
C HIS A 182 -27.51 -5.98 -17.81
N ALA A 183 -27.10 -4.99 -17.01
CA ALA A 183 -27.48 -3.61 -17.30
C ALA A 183 -27.23 -3.36 -18.79
N GLU A 184 -28.18 -2.72 -19.49
CA GLU A 184 -27.93 -2.28 -20.87
C GLU A 184 -26.53 -1.68 -20.93
N GLN A 185 -25.74 -2.03 -21.94
CA GLN A 185 -24.42 -1.42 -22.11
C GLN A 185 -24.60 0.08 -22.03
N ALA A 186 -24.08 0.67 -20.95
CA ALA A 186 -24.19 2.10 -20.76
C ALA A 186 -23.63 2.78 -21.99
N ARG A 187 -24.39 3.77 -22.48
CA ARG A 187 -23.90 4.59 -23.58
C ARG A 187 -22.62 5.30 -23.14
N PRO A 188 -21.76 5.76 -24.06
CA PRO A 188 -20.52 6.45 -23.70
C PRO A 188 -20.71 7.67 -22.76
N ASP A 189 -21.92 8.24 -22.71
CA ASP A 189 -22.33 9.37 -21.86
C ASP A 189 -23.06 8.96 -20.56
N GLU A 190 -23.24 7.66 -20.31
CA GLU A 190 -23.92 7.14 -19.12
C GLU A 190 -22.93 6.54 -18.11
N TRP A 191 -23.22 6.78 -16.83
CA TRP A 191 -22.48 6.13 -15.75
C TRP A 191 -22.99 4.71 -15.54
N PHE A 192 -22.06 3.76 -15.40
CA PHE A 192 -22.36 2.40 -14.98
C PHE A 192 -21.50 1.98 -13.80
N ALA A 193 -22.03 1.07 -12.98
CA ALA A 193 -21.25 0.44 -11.93
C ALA A 193 -20.30 -0.59 -12.57
N VAL A 194 -19.00 -0.47 -12.30
CA VAL A 194 -18.04 -1.52 -12.65
C VAL A 194 -18.19 -2.65 -11.65
N ILE A 195 -18.75 -3.76 -12.12
CA ILE A 195 -18.89 -5.01 -11.38
C ILE A 195 -18.01 -6.04 -12.09
N ALA A 196 -17.04 -6.60 -11.37
CA ALA A 196 -16.14 -7.60 -11.92
C ALA A 196 -16.40 -8.95 -11.24
N ASP A 197 -16.64 -9.98 -12.06
CA ASP A 197 -16.66 -11.36 -11.60
C ASP A 197 -15.27 -11.80 -11.11
N ASP A 198 -15.24 -12.92 -10.38
CA ASP A 198 -13.98 -13.58 -10.03
C ASP A 198 -13.27 -13.99 -11.33
N ASP A 199 -12.08 -13.44 -11.57
CA ASP A 199 -11.33 -13.72 -12.81
C ASP A 199 -11.01 -15.23 -12.92
N PRO A 200 -11.46 -15.94 -13.97
CA PRO A 200 -11.19 -17.38 -14.12
C PRO A 200 -9.70 -17.69 -14.34
N LEU A 201 -8.85 -16.68 -14.49
CA LEU A 201 -7.43 -16.77 -14.81
C LEU A 201 -7.19 -17.48 -16.16
N ASP A 202 -8.09 -17.25 -17.11
CA ASP A 202 -7.97 -17.79 -18.46
C ASP A 202 -6.75 -17.16 -19.17
N PRO A 203 -5.76 -17.97 -19.59
CA PRO A 203 -4.55 -17.49 -20.25
C PRO A 203 -4.80 -16.95 -21.67
N SER A 204 -5.97 -17.18 -22.26
CA SER A 204 -6.38 -16.59 -23.54
C SER A 204 -6.92 -15.17 -23.41
N SER A 205 -7.09 -14.68 -22.17
CA SER A 205 -7.58 -13.34 -21.88
C SER A 205 -6.63 -12.26 -22.42
N VAL A 206 -7.18 -11.24 -23.08
CA VAL A 206 -6.39 -10.13 -23.66
C VAL A 206 -5.63 -9.29 -22.62
N ILE A 207 -6.03 -9.38 -21.35
CA ILE A 207 -5.35 -8.72 -20.22
C ILE A 207 -4.30 -9.60 -19.55
N ASP A 208 -4.07 -10.82 -20.04
CA ASP A 208 -3.13 -11.75 -19.41
C ASP A 208 -1.67 -11.46 -19.80
N MET A 209 -0.92 -10.88 -18.87
CA MET A 209 0.49 -10.54 -19.00
C MET A 209 1.42 -11.62 -18.43
N SER A 210 0.91 -12.77 -18.00
CA SER A 210 1.69 -13.76 -17.25
C SER A 210 2.86 -14.33 -18.05
N ALA A 211 2.74 -14.39 -19.37
CA ALA A 211 3.79 -14.80 -20.30
C ALA A 211 4.99 -13.84 -20.36
N LEU A 212 4.83 -12.59 -19.91
CA LEU A 212 5.93 -11.61 -19.84
C LEU A 212 6.77 -11.75 -18.56
N ILE A 213 6.28 -12.53 -17.59
CA ILE A 213 6.92 -12.70 -16.29
C ILE A 213 7.48 -14.11 -16.21
N GLU A 214 8.80 -14.19 -16.14
CA GLU A 214 9.53 -15.44 -15.95
C GLU A 214 9.34 -15.96 -14.53
N ALA A 215 9.06 -17.26 -14.41
CA ALA A 215 8.86 -17.94 -13.14
C ALA A 215 9.78 -19.17 -13.01
N PRO A 216 10.21 -19.54 -11.79
CA PRO A 216 9.93 -18.86 -10.52
C PRO A 216 10.78 -17.59 -10.30
N ALA A 217 10.39 -16.74 -9.36
CA ALA A 217 11.21 -15.61 -8.92
C ALA A 217 12.54 -16.13 -8.39
N GLY A 218 13.62 -15.43 -8.72
CA GLY A 218 14.98 -15.84 -8.41
C GLY A 218 15.61 -16.81 -9.42
N LYS A 219 14.89 -17.18 -10.50
CA LYS A 219 15.43 -17.97 -11.64
C LYS A 219 16.76 -17.41 -12.18
N PHE A 220 16.93 -16.10 -12.16
CA PHE A 220 18.13 -15.41 -12.67
C PHE A 220 19.13 -15.01 -11.56
N GLY A 221 19.02 -15.60 -10.37
CA GLY A 221 19.86 -15.25 -9.21
C GLY A 221 19.38 -13.98 -8.49
N PHE A 222 20.22 -13.45 -7.61
CA PHE A 222 19.87 -12.28 -6.79
C PHE A 222 19.75 -11.01 -7.63
N LEU A 223 18.84 -10.13 -7.22
CA LEU A 223 18.83 -8.75 -7.69
C LEU A 223 20.06 -8.02 -7.15
N ARG A 224 20.76 -7.27 -8.00
CA ARG A 224 21.91 -6.44 -7.62
C ARG A 224 21.86 -5.08 -8.30
N ARG A 225 22.60 -4.14 -7.72
CA ARG A 225 22.93 -2.88 -8.41
C ARG A 225 24.05 -3.12 -9.42
N ARG A 226 23.87 -2.64 -10.65
CA ARG A 226 24.95 -2.39 -11.61
C ARG A 226 24.95 -0.91 -11.95
N GLU A 227 25.93 -0.19 -11.39
CA GLU A 227 26.03 1.26 -11.51
C GLU A 227 24.72 1.96 -11.09
N ASP A 228 23.99 2.55 -12.04
CA ASP A 228 22.75 3.30 -11.85
C ASP A 228 21.47 2.50 -12.12
N CYS A 229 21.57 1.19 -12.38
CA CYS A 229 20.40 0.35 -12.69
C CYS A 229 20.34 -0.94 -11.87
N LEU A 230 19.15 -1.53 -11.81
CA LEU A 230 18.92 -2.87 -11.25
C LEU A 230 19.12 -3.96 -12.30
N GLU A 231 19.78 -5.06 -11.94
CA GLU A 231 19.88 -6.26 -12.78
C GLU A 231 19.88 -7.53 -11.93
N PHE A 232 19.55 -8.68 -12.54
CA PHE A 232 19.76 -9.98 -11.92
C PHE A 232 21.17 -10.52 -12.22
N GLU A 233 21.77 -11.29 -11.29
CA GLU A 233 23.10 -11.88 -11.45
C GLU A 233 23.32 -12.63 -12.78
N GLN A 234 22.28 -13.32 -13.26
CA GLN A 234 22.28 -14.12 -14.49
C GLN A 234 21.32 -13.54 -15.54
N GLY A 235 20.91 -12.26 -15.40
CA GLY A 235 20.01 -11.59 -16.32
C GLY A 235 20.72 -11.00 -17.54
N GLU A 236 19.98 -10.77 -18.62
CA GLU A 236 20.50 -10.19 -19.88
C GLU A 236 20.46 -8.65 -19.89
N GLY A 237 20.66 -8.02 -18.73
CA GLY A 237 20.71 -6.56 -18.58
C GLY A 237 19.74 -6.00 -17.53
N PRO A 238 19.40 -4.69 -17.61
CA PRO A 238 18.58 -4.02 -16.61
C PRO A 238 17.18 -4.65 -16.47
N VAL A 239 16.64 -4.66 -15.26
CA VAL A 239 15.27 -5.13 -14.98
C VAL A 239 14.40 -3.97 -14.49
N LYS A 240 13.11 -4.00 -14.88
CA LYS A 240 12.07 -3.13 -14.34
C LYS A 240 11.15 -3.93 -13.43
N LEU A 241 10.95 -3.45 -12.20
CA LEU A 241 10.10 -4.07 -11.19
C LEU A 241 8.80 -3.27 -11.06
N TRP A 242 7.73 -3.76 -11.69
CA TRP A 242 6.40 -3.19 -11.64
C TRP A 242 5.56 -3.92 -10.60
N GLY A 243 5.26 -3.24 -9.50
CA GLY A 243 4.83 -3.87 -8.27
C GLY A 243 3.64 -3.21 -7.57
N VAL A 244 3.27 -3.82 -6.45
CA VAL A 244 2.23 -3.35 -5.53
C VAL A 244 2.68 -3.53 -4.08
N GLY A 245 2.24 -2.62 -3.21
CA GLY A 245 2.30 -2.87 -1.76
C GLY A 245 1.14 -3.77 -1.35
N ALA A 246 1.39 -4.89 -0.67
CA ALA A 246 0.35 -5.81 -0.23
C ALA A 246 0.73 -6.54 1.08
N PRO A 247 -0.23 -6.83 1.97
CA PRO A 247 -0.05 -7.84 3.00
C PRO A 247 -0.07 -9.26 2.38
N PRO A 248 0.14 -10.34 3.14
CA PRO A 248 -0.10 -11.67 2.62
C PRO A 248 -1.59 -11.83 2.27
N LEU A 249 -1.86 -12.14 1.00
CA LEU A 249 -3.21 -12.21 0.45
C LEU A 249 -3.77 -13.63 0.50
N GLY A 250 -5.06 -13.74 0.77
CA GLY A 250 -5.77 -15.01 0.87
C GLY A 250 -5.64 -15.68 2.24
N ASP A 251 -6.67 -16.44 2.60
CA ASP A 251 -6.79 -17.09 3.91
C ASP A 251 -6.47 -18.59 3.88
N SER A 252 -6.18 -19.13 2.68
CA SER A 252 -5.78 -20.51 2.47
C SER A 252 -4.63 -20.61 1.47
N PRO A 253 -3.88 -21.73 1.43
CA PRO A 253 -2.81 -21.93 0.44
C PRO A 253 -3.30 -21.75 -1.00
N ALA A 254 -4.47 -22.32 -1.35
CA ALA A 254 -5.06 -22.15 -2.67
C ALA A 254 -5.46 -20.70 -2.97
N GLY A 255 -5.93 -19.96 -1.95
CA GLY A 255 -6.23 -18.54 -2.06
C GLY A 255 -4.97 -17.70 -2.32
N MET A 256 -3.86 -18.01 -1.66
CA MET A 256 -2.56 -17.36 -1.88
C MET A 256 -2.02 -17.63 -3.29
N GLU A 257 -2.07 -18.88 -3.75
CA GLU A 257 -1.67 -19.26 -5.11
C GLU A 257 -2.52 -18.54 -6.16
N ARG A 258 -3.84 -18.50 -5.96
CA ARG A 258 -4.75 -17.79 -6.86
C ARG A 258 -4.48 -16.28 -6.86
N ALA A 259 -4.17 -15.69 -5.71
CA ALA A 259 -3.81 -14.28 -5.59
C ALA A 259 -2.51 -13.97 -6.35
N ALA A 260 -1.48 -14.80 -6.20
CA ALA A 260 -0.22 -14.66 -6.93
C ALA A 260 -0.42 -14.77 -8.45
N LYS A 261 -1.23 -15.74 -8.92
CA LYS A 261 -1.58 -15.85 -10.34
C LYS A 261 -2.33 -14.63 -10.86
N TRP A 262 -3.26 -14.10 -10.08
CA TRP A 262 -4.01 -12.91 -10.45
C TRP A 262 -3.11 -11.67 -10.57
N LEU A 263 -2.16 -11.50 -9.64
CA LEU A 263 -1.14 -10.45 -9.73
C LEU A 263 -0.28 -10.60 -10.99
N ARG A 264 0.24 -11.81 -11.25
CA ARG A 264 1.06 -12.12 -12.43
C ARG A 264 0.30 -11.84 -13.73
N LYS A 265 -0.99 -12.24 -13.79
CA LYS A 265 -1.89 -11.93 -14.90
C LYS A 265 -1.97 -10.43 -15.19
N HIS A 266 -1.98 -9.59 -14.15
CA HIS A 266 -1.98 -8.13 -14.29
C HIS A 266 -0.59 -7.52 -14.51
N GLY A 267 0.43 -8.34 -14.76
CA GLY A 267 1.79 -7.90 -15.08
C GLY A 267 2.60 -7.43 -13.87
N VAL A 268 2.16 -7.76 -12.65
CA VAL A 268 2.90 -7.48 -11.41
C VAL A 268 4.03 -8.51 -11.27
N ASN A 269 5.27 -8.05 -11.16
CA ASN A 269 6.45 -8.91 -10.94
C ASN A 269 7.16 -8.66 -9.60
N LEU A 270 6.62 -7.77 -8.76
CA LEU A 270 7.10 -7.55 -7.40
C LEU A 270 5.96 -7.21 -6.42
N VAL A 271 6.03 -7.75 -5.20
CA VAL A 271 5.21 -7.34 -4.05
C VAL A 271 6.11 -6.75 -2.97
N ARG A 272 5.80 -5.53 -2.53
CA ARG A 272 6.39 -4.94 -1.33
C ARG A 272 5.53 -5.32 -0.12
N GLN A 273 6.10 -6.13 0.77
CA GLN A 273 5.46 -6.55 2.01
C GLN A 273 5.68 -5.48 3.07
N HIS A 274 4.62 -4.74 3.42
CA HIS A 274 4.65 -3.70 4.45
C HIS A 274 3.53 -3.92 5.50
N THR A 275 3.83 -4.04 6.80
CA THR A 275 5.14 -4.43 7.34
C THR A 275 5.27 -5.95 7.39
N VAL A 276 6.50 -6.46 7.38
CA VAL A 276 6.74 -7.89 7.62
C VAL A 276 6.46 -8.24 9.09
N ILE A 277 6.79 -7.34 10.03
CA ILE A 277 6.55 -7.57 11.47
C ILE A 277 5.06 -7.66 11.81
N ASP A 278 4.20 -6.91 11.14
CA ASP A 278 2.75 -7.03 11.28
C ASP A 278 2.20 -8.31 10.64
N ALA A 279 2.91 -8.91 9.67
CA ALA A 279 2.50 -10.19 9.10
C ALA A 279 2.92 -11.36 10.02
N VAL A 280 4.19 -11.39 10.43
CA VAL A 280 4.83 -12.51 11.13
C VAL A 280 4.67 -12.44 12.66
N GLY A 281 4.54 -11.24 13.22
CA GLY A 281 4.53 -10.98 14.66
C GLY A 281 5.91 -10.69 15.23
N LEU A 282 5.93 -10.30 16.52
CA LEU A 282 7.16 -10.12 17.30
C LEU A 282 7.78 -11.46 17.68
N LEU A 283 9.06 -11.43 18.03
CA LEU A 283 9.72 -12.55 18.68
C LEU A 283 9.21 -12.71 20.12
N ASP A 284 9.05 -13.92 20.62
CA ASP A 284 8.81 -14.18 22.05
C ASP A 284 10.09 -13.96 22.88
N VAL A 285 9.99 -14.14 24.21
CA VAL A 285 11.12 -13.92 25.13
C VAL A 285 12.28 -14.91 24.92
N GLU A 286 12.03 -16.01 24.21
CA GLU A 286 13.06 -16.97 23.79
C GLU A 286 13.55 -16.74 22.36
N GLY A 287 13.10 -15.68 21.69
CA GLY A 287 13.52 -15.33 20.35
C GLY A 287 12.85 -16.14 19.23
N ARG A 288 11.63 -16.64 19.43
CA ARG A 288 10.88 -17.40 18.42
C ARG A 288 9.70 -16.60 17.86
N PHE A 289 9.40 -16.80 16.58
CA PHE A 289 8.20 -16.26 15.95
C PHE A 289 6.94 -17.04 16.34
N ASP A 290 5.77 -16.43 16.14
CA ASP A 290 4.51 -17.15 16.11
C ASP A 290 4.52 -18.16 14.94
N PRO A 291 4.40 -19.47 15.21
CA PRO A 291 4.56 -20.49 14.18
C PRO A 291 3.45 -20.48 13.13
N GLN A 292 2.22 -20.06 13.48
CA GLN A 292 1.10 -20.02 12.55
C GLN A 292 1.22 -18.81 11.60
N ARG A 293 1.61 -17.65 12.15
CA ARG A 293 1.84 -16.43 11.35
C ARG A 293 3.04 -16.60 10.43
N LEU A 294 4.12 -17.21 10.91
CA LEU A 294 5.29 -17.49 10.08
C LEU A 294 4.98 -18.52 8.99
N ASP A 295 4.26 -19.61 9.28
CA ASP A 295 3.83 -20.57 8.23
C ASP A 295 2.96 -19.90 7.16
N ARG A 296 2.01 -19.05 7.59
CA ARG A 296 1.16 -18.28 6.66
C ARG A 296 2.02 -17.38 5.77
N TYR A 297 3.02 -16.72 6.33
CA TYR A 297 3.94 -15.88 5.58
C TYR A 297 4.82 -16.69 4.62
N ASP A 298 5.35 -17.82 5.07
CA ASP A 298 6.18 -18.72 4.27
C ASP A 298 5.45 -19.23 3.02
N ARG A 299 4.17 -19.61 3.17
CA ARG A 299 3.31 -20.02 2.05
C ARG A 299 3.05 -18.88 1.07
N TRP A 300 2.80 -17.68 1.58
CA TRP A 300 2.60 -16.50 0.73
C TRP A 300 3.86 -16.18 -0.09
N PHE A 301 5.03 -16.14 0.55
CA PHE A 301 6.30 -15.95 -0.13
C PHE A 301 6.55 -17.02 -1.20
N ALA A 302 6.26 -18.28 -0.88
CA ALA A 302 6.39 -19.38 -1.84
C ALA A 302 5.41 -19.28 -3.01
N ALA A 303 4.18 -18.83 -2.78
CA ALA A 303 3.19 -18.60 -3.84
C ALA A 303 3.63 -17.48 -4.79
N LEU A 304 4.12 -16.35 -4.25
CA LEU A 304 4.70 -15.27 -5.05
C LEU A 304 5.89 -15.76 -5.88
N LYS A 305 6.82 -16.49 -5.23
CA LYS A 305 7.99 -17.06 -5.90
C LYS A 305 7.59 -18.00 -7.03
N ALA A 306 6.63 -18.89 -6.82
CA ALA A 306 6.17 -19.83 -7.84
C ALA A 306 5.64 -19.12 -9.10
N GLU A 307 5.11 -17.91 -8.94
CA GLU A 307 4.53 -17.10 -10.03
C GLU A 307 5.49 -16.04 -10.60
N GLY A 308 6.78 -16.09 -10.27
CA GLY A 308 7.75 -15.12 -10.82
C GLY A 308 7.72 -13.75 -10.14
N ILE A 309 6.99 -13.62 -9.03
CA ILE A 309 6.83 -12.37 -8.31
C ILE A 309 7.89 -12.29 -7.20
N TYR A 310 8.77 -11.31 -7.32
CA TYR A 310 9.80 -11.02 -6.31
C TYR A 310 9.20 -10.33 -5.09
N THR A 311 9.86 -10.44 -3.95
CA THR A 311 9.44 -9.79 -2.70
C THR A 311 10.43 -8.69 -2.32
N ALA A 312 9.91 -7.51 -1.95
CA ALA A 312 10.64 -6.47 -1.24
C ALA A 312 10.15 -6.41 0.21
N TRP A 313 11.06 -6.42 1.17
CA TRP A 313 10.74 -6.36 2.59
C TRP A 313 10.84 -4.94 3.14
N SER A 314 9.71 -4.45 3.66
CA SER A 314 9.65 -3.37 4.61
C SER A 314 9.38 -3.97 5.99
N VAL A 315 10.45 -4.20 6.77
CA VAL A 315 10.34 -5.02 7.99
C VAL A 315 9.79 -4.24 9.16
N VAL A 316 10.37 -3.08 9.46
CA VAL A 316 10.06 -2.27 10.64
C VAL A 316 9.49 -0.93 10.23
N TYR A 317 8.35 -0.55 10.83
CA TYR A 317 7.80 0.80 10.75
C TYR A 317 7.81 1.46 12.13
N PRO A 318 8.84 2.26 12.46
CA PRO A 318 9.04 2.75 13.82
C PRO A 318 7.93 3.66 14.36
N HIS A 319 7.04 4.17 13.50
CA HIS A 319 6.03 5.19 13.86
C HIS A 319 4.63 4.65 14.15
N HIS A 320 4.20 3.57 13.48
CA HIS A 320 2.80 3.13 13.50
C HIS A 320 2.60 1.64 13.83
N GLY A 321 3.67 0.88 14.10
CA GLY A 321 3.60 -0.55 14.40
C GLY A 321 4.30 -0.91 15.71
N ALA A 322 3.76 -1.92 16.40
CA ALA A 322 4.38 -2.57 17.54
C ALA A 322 5.77 -3.09 17.13
N PHE A 323 6.83 -2.47 17.64
CA PHE A 323 8.21 -2.80 17.27
C PHE A 323 8.98 -3.42 18.42
N LEU A 324 8.85 -2.88 19.64
CA LEU A 324 9.58 -3.36 20.82
C LEU A 324 8.64 -3.91 21.89
N GLN A 325 9.04 -5.01 22.52
CA GLN A 325 8.43 -5.53 23.73
C GLN A 325 9.44 -5.57 24.89
N ARG A 326 8.93 -5.77 26.11
CA ARG A 326 9.76 -5.80 27.31
C ARG A 326 10.78 -6.94 27.19
N GLY A 327 12.06 -6.61 27.38
CA GLY A 327 13.18 -7.55 27.21
C GLY A 327 13.97 -7.38 25.91
N ASP A 328 13.45 -6.63 24.93
CA ASP A 328 14.19 -6.35 23.68
C ASP A 328 15.31 -5.33 23.88
N VAL A 329 15.08 -4.39 24.81
CA VAL A 329 16.03 -3.37 25.22
C VAL A 329 16.10 -3.31 26.75
N PRO A 330 17.15 -2.70 27.35
CA PRO A 330 17.23 -2.55 28.79
C PRO A 330 15.96 -1.89 29.37
N GLU A 331 15.50 -2.37 30.52
CA GLU A 331 14.20 -1.99 31.11
C GLU A 331 14.01 -0.47 31.24
N GLN A 332 15.05 0.25 31.67
CA GLN A 332 15.03 1.71 31.78
C GLN A 332 14.78 2.41 30.44
N LEU A 333 15.35 1.88 29.34
CA LEU A 333 15.12 2.41 28.00
C LEU A 333 13.71 2.05 27.52
N PHE A 334 13.26 0.82 27.74
CA PHE A 334 11.90 0.39 27.39
C PHE A 334 10.86 1.28 28.07
N ASP A 335 10.96 1.48 29.38
CA ASP A 335 10.01 2.30 30.13
C ASP A 335 10.05 3.78 29.71
N ALA A 336 11.20 4.29 29.24
CA ALA A 336 11.30 5.64 28.70
C ALA A 336 10.59 5.77 27.35
N LEU A 337 10.81 4.80 26.44
CA LEU A 337 10.13 4.74 25.14
C LEU A 337 8.61 4.58 25.31
N ASP A 338 8.17 3.71 26.22
CA ASP A 338 6.75 3.49 26.55
C ASP A 338 6.06 4.75 27.11
N ARG A 339 6.79 5.59 27.85
CA ARG A 339 6.29 6.91 28.27
C ARG A 339 6.28 7.95 27.15
N ALA A 340 7.23 7.86 26.22
CA ALA A 340 7.35 8.78 25.09
C ALA A 340 6.35 8.48 23.96
N ASP A 341 5.79 7.26 23.93
CA ASP A 341 4.78 6.85 22.96
C ASP A 341 3.45 7.59 23.18
N SER A 342 3.24 8.63 22.39
CA SER A 342 2.03 9.46 22.41
C SER A 342 0.81 8.80 21.79
N ALA A 343 0.97 7.66 21.11
CA ALA A 343 -0.12 6.89 20.50
C ALA A 343 -0.81 5.93 21.48
N ARG A 344 -0.48 6.00 22.78
CA ARG A 344 -1.15 5.24 23.84
C ARG A 344 -2.66 5.51 23.87
N ASP A 345 -3.45 4.61 23.29
CA ASP A 345 -4.92 4.63 23.28
C ASP A 345 -5.56 3.95 24.52
N GLY A 346 -4.73 3.58 25.50
CA GLY A 346 -5.18 3.00 26.76
C GLY A 346 -5.54 1.50 26.71
N ARG A 347 -5.33 0.80 25.59
CA ARG A 347 -5.58 -0.65 25.44
C ARG A 347 -4.26 -1.42 25.17
N ARG A 348 -3.50 -1.73 26.23
CA ARG A 348 -2.22 -2.54 26.33
C ARG A 348 -1.60 -3.16 25.03
N GLY A 349 -0.27 -3.04 24.82
CA GLY A 349 0.52 -3.80 23.83
C GLY A 349 2.01 -3.39 23.71
N PRO A 350 2.81 -4.02 22.82
CA PRO A 350 4.20 -3.61 22.48
C PRO A 350 4.25 -2.16 21.93
N ILE A 351 5.43 -1.52 22.02
CA ILE A 351 5.58 -0.07 21.81
C ILE A 351 6.24 0.28 20.47
N VAL A 352 5.99 1.51 20.01
CA VAL A 352 6.72 2.09 18.88
C VAL A 352 8.03 2.74 19.39
N ALA A 353 9.07 2.82 18.55
CA ALA A 353 10.33 3.48 18.90
C ALA A 353 10.51 4.86 18.25
N ASN A 354 9.63 5.24 17.32
CA ASN A 354 9.75 6.43 16.47
C ASN A 354 11.15 6.55 15.86
N ASP A 355 11.61 7.77 15.57
CA ASP A 355 12.92 8.01 14.98
C ASP A 355 14.11 7.79 15.95
N TYR A 356 13.86 7.43 17.22
CA TYR A 356 14.95 7.13 18.17
C TYR A 356 15.83 5.96 17.73
N ILE A 357 15.32 5.08 16.85
CA ILE A 357 16.11 4.04 16.17
C ILE A 357 17.30 4.62 15.40
N ASN A 358 17.24 5.87 14.93
CA ASN A 358 18.36 6.51 14.25
C ASN A 358 19.48 6.96 15.20
N LEU A 359 19.22 7.00 16.51
CA LEU A 359 20.10 7.62 17.51
C LEU A 359 20.71 6.62 18.49
N ASP A 360 19.93 5.61 18.89
CA ASP A 360 20.28 4.68 19.97
C ASP A 360 20.66 3.28 19.45
N GLN A 361 21.90 2.89 19.72
CA GLN A 361 22.46 1.60 19.34
C GLN A 361 21.61 0.41 19.81
N ARG A 362 21.03 0.47 21.00
CA ARG A 362 20.31 -0.67 21.61
C ARG A 362 19.00 -0.95 20.86
N ILE A 363 18.34 0.11 20.39
CA ILE A 363 17.14 -0.01 19.54
C ILE A 363 17.52 -0.61 18.19
N GLN A 364 18.65 -0.17 17.63
CA GLN A 364 19.18 -0.72 16.38
C GLN A 364 19.55 -2.21 16.53
N ASP A 365 20.13 -2.61 17.66
CA ASP A 365 20.47 -4.00 17.93
C ASP A 365 19.22 -4.87 18.13
N ALA A 366 18.17 -4.35 18.78
CA ALA A 366 16.88 -5.03 18.87
C ALA A 366 16.27 -5.28 17.47
N ALA A 367 16.28 -4.27 16.59
CA ALA A 367 15.93 -4.46 15.18
C ALA A 367 16.83 -5.54 14.53
N TRP A 368 18.14 -5.52 14.76
CA TRP A 368 19.03 -6.52 14.16
C TRP A 368 18.65 -7.94 14.51
N ARG A 369 18.40 -8.23 15.79
CA ARG A 369 18.00 -9.57 16.23
C ARG A 369 16.77 -10.07 15.49
N TYR A 370 15.80 -9.19 15.23
CA TYR A 370 14.62 -9.52 14.44
C TYR A 370 14.99 -9.85 12.98
N PHE A 371 15.77 -8.98 12.33
CA PHE A 371 16.22 -9.20 10.96
C PHE A 371 17.02 -10.49 10.82
N GLU A 372 17.95 -10.77 11.73
CA GLU A 372 18.79 -11.96 11.74
C GLU A 372 17.96 -13.23 11.93
N ALA A 373 17.03 -13.24 12.88
CA ALA A 373 16.12 -14.37 13.10
C ALA A 373 15.25 -14.63 11.87
N LEU A 374 14.73 -13.58 11.23
CA LEU A 374 13.90 -13.73 10.04
C LEU A 374 14.72 -14.17 8.82
N LEU A 375 15.88 -13.54 8.56
CA LEU A 375 16.73 -13.87 7.42
C LEU A 375 17.28 -15.30 7.47
N SER A 376 17.60 -15.80 8.67
CA SER A 376 18.10 -17.16 8.88
C SER A 376 17.00 -18.24 8.89
N HIS A 377 15.73 -17.85 8.97
CA HIS A 377 14.62 -18.79 8.92
C HIS A 377 14.56 -19.49 7.56
N ARG A 378 14.47 -20.82 7.60
CA ARG A 378 14.34 -21.67 6.41
C ARG A 378 12.87 -21.89 6.10
N ASN A 379 12.40 -21.27 5.03
CA ASN A 379 11.03 -21.44 4.53
C ASN A 379 10.83 -22.91 4.09
N PRO A 380 9.86 -23.65 4.68
CA PRO A 380 9.65 -25.07 4.39
C PRO A 380 9.03 -25.32 3.00
N TYR A 381 8.53 -24.30 2.31
CA TYR A 381 7.96 -24.42 0.96
C TYR A 381 8.97 -24.10 -0.13
N THR A 382 9.94 -23.19 0.11
CA THR A 382 11.02 -22.90 -0.84
C THR A 382 12.30 -23.67 -0.55
N GLN A 383 12.43 -24.26 0.63
CA GLN A 383 13.60 -25.03 1.08
C GLN A 383 14.88 -24.18 1.17
N LEU A 384 14.75 -22.86 1.28
CA LEU A 384 15.87 -21.92 1.41
C LEU A 384 15.68 -21.07 2.67
N ALA A 385 16.80 -20.67 3.27
CA ALA A 385 16.77 -19.54 4.19
C ALA A 385 16.41 -18.28 3.42
N TYR A 386 15.73 -17.32 4.05
CA TYR A 386 15.36 -16.09 3.35
C TYR A 386 16.56 -15.29 2.84
N CYS A 387 17.70 -15.31 3.54
CA CYS A 387 18.93 -14.70 3.03
C CYS A 387 19.53 -15.41 1.81
N ASP A 388 19.24 -16.70 1.63
CA ASP A 388 19.70 -17.54 0.52
C ASP A 388 18.70 -17.60 -0.64
N ASP A 389 17.49 -17.04 -0.49
CA ASP A 389 16.44 -17.09 -1.50
C ASP A 389 16.46 -15.84 -2.41
N PRO A 390 16.88 -15.95 -3.69
CA PRO A 390 16.92 -14.82 -4.61
C PRO A 390 15.53 -14.22 -4.95
N ALA A 391 14.43 -14.86 -4.55
CA ALA A 391 13.10 -14.27 -4.63
C ALA A 391 12.92 -13.08 -3.65
N LEU A 392 13.70 -13.01 -2.57
CA LEU A 392 13.82 -11.81 -1.74
C LEU A 392 14.77 -10.83 -2.45
N ALA A 393 14.20 -9.93 -3.24
CA ALA A 393 14.95 -9.02 -4.10
C ALA A 393 15.52 -7.82 -3.33
N ILE A 394 14.73 -7.25 -2.42
CA ILE A 394 15.04 -5.99 -1.75
C ILE A 394 14.77 -6.09 -0.25
N LEU A 395 15.69 -5.55 0.55
CA LEU A 395 15.55 -5.41 2.00
C LEU A 395 15.71 -3.95 2.43
N GLU A 396 14.65 -3.40 3.00
CA GLU A 396 14.62 -2.05 3.57
C GLU A 396 15.14 -2.07 5.02
N ILE A 397 15.98 -1.10 5.40
CA ILE A 397 16.48 -0.95 6.77
C ILE A 397 15.36 -0.53 7.72
N GLN A 398 14.56 0.46 7.34
CA GLN A 398 13.42 0.95 8.11
C GLN A 398 12.45 1.74 7.22
N ASN A 399 11.14 1.62 7.48
CA ASN A 399 10.13 2.38 6.76
C ASN A 399 10.01 3.80 7.33
N GLU A 400 10.00 4.78 6.42
CA GLU A 400 9.64 6.18 6.65
C GLU A 400 10.25 6.87 7.88
N SER A 401 11.50 6.53 8.22
CA SER A 401 12.19 7.11 9.37
C SER A 401 13.55 7.66 8.98
N ASN A 402 13.95 8.79 9.58
CA ASN A 402 15.28 9.38 9.47
C ASN A 402 15.58 10.34 10.64
N VAL A 403 16.85 10.65 10.85
CA VAL A 403 17.34 11.52 11.94
C VAL A 403 16.95 13.00 11.78
N PHE A 404 16.47 13.40 10.61
CA PHE A 404 16.05 14.77 10.30
C PHE A 404 14.53 14.95 10.39
N PHE A 405 13.81 13.96 10.91
CA PHE A 405 12.36 13.92 10.90
C PHE A 405 11.73 14.58 12.14
N PHE A 406 10.46 15.00 12.02
CA PHE A 406 9.84 15.88 13.02
C PHE A 406 9.57 15.20 14.36
N THR A 407 9.53 13.86 14.43
CA THR A 407 9.26 13.16 15.70
C THR A 407 10.40 13.35 16.70
N LEU A 408 11.62 13.65 16.23
CA LEU A 408 12.77 13.97 17.08
C LEU A 408 12.74 15.39 17.66
N ASN A 409 11.77 16.24 17.30
CA ASN A 409 11.66 17.59 17.88
C ASN A 409 11.45 17.55 19.40
N THR A 410 10.87 16.48 19.95
CA THR A 410 10.68 16.31 21.40
C THR A 410 11.99 16.02 22.13
N LEU A 411 13.02 15.58 21.41
CA LEU A 411 14.36 15.36 21.98
C LEU A 411 15.05 16.68 22.34
N LEU A 412 14.67 17.79 21.71
CA LEU A 412 15.31 19.10 21.90
C LEU A 412 15.14 19.61 23.34
N THR A 413 13.93 19.47 23.89
CA THR A 413 13.62 19.86 25.29
C THR A 413 14.14 18.83 26.29
N GLY A 414 14.28 17.57 25.85
CA GLY A 414 14.64 16.44 26.71
C GLY A 414 13.49 16.01 27.64
N GLU A 415 12.27 16.51 27.44
CA GLU A 415 11.13 16.18 28.32
C GLU A 415 10.74 14.70 28.24
N GLN A 416 10.74 14.11 27.03
CA GLN A 416 10.39 12.70 26.84
C GLN A 416 11.56 11.76 27.08
N MET A 417 12.74 12.10 26.56
CA MET A 417 13.94 11.25 26.57
C MET A 417 15.17 12.02 27.11
N PRO A 418 15.21 12.38 28.41
CA PRO A 418 16.20 13.30 28.97
C PRO A 418 17.65 12.80 28.87
N GLU A 419 17.87 11.51 29.12
CA GLU A 419 19.21 10.91 29.06
C GLU A 419 19.72 10.85 27.61
N LEU A 420 18.86 10.50 26.65
CA LEU A 420 19.23 10.50 25.24
C LEU A 420 19.49 11.92 24.73
N ALA A 421 18.67 12.89 25.14
CA ALA A 421 18.88 14.30 24.78
C ALA A 421 20.24 14.80 25.30
N LYS A 422 20.57 14.50 26.55
CA LYS A 422 21.85 14.84 27.16
C LYS A 422 23.02 14.20 26.44
N GLU A 423 22.91 12.92 26.10
CA GLU A 423 23.92 12.21 25.32
C GLU A 423 24.12 12.85 23.94
N MET A 424 23.03 13.20 23.24
CA MET A 424 23.13 13.85 21.93
C MET A 424 23.78 15.24 22.01
N ARG A 425 23.51 16.03 23.07
CA ARG A 425 24.19 17.33 23.29
C ARG A 425 25.70 17.16 23.44
N ARG A 426 26.14 16.11 24.14
CA ARG A 426 27.56 15.78 24.33
C ARG A 426 28.22 15.26 23.06
N ARG A 427 27.51 14.42 22.31
CA ARG A 427 27.98 13.93 21.01
C ARG A 427 28.16 15.07 20.02
N PHE A 428 27.23 16.03 19.97
CA PHE A 428 27.38 17.21 19.13
C PHE A 428 28.52 18.13 19.60
N TRP A 429 28.67 18.34 20.91
CA TRP A 429 29.83 19.04 21.46
C TRP A 429 31.15 18.38 21.06
N LYS A 430 31.24 17.04 21.17
CA LYS A 430 32.43 16.28 20.79
C LYS A 430 32.74 16.46 19.30
N PHE A 431 31.73 16.34 18.43
CA PHE A 431 31.89 16.59 17.00
C PHE A 431 32.46 18.00 16.74
N ALA A 432 31.89 19.03 17.35
CA ALA A 432 32.36 20.41 17.21
C ALA A 432 33.79 20.60 17.75
N ASN A 433 34.11 20.00 18.89
CA ASN A 433 35.44 20.05 19.49
C ASN A 433 36.48 19.33 18.63
N ASP A 434 36.15 18.17 18.06
CA ASP A 434 37.05 17.45 17.15
C ASP A 434 37.27 18.25 15.84
N LYS A 435 36.25 18.98 15.37
CA LYS A 435 36.31 19.77 14.14
C LYS A 435 37.08 21.08 14.29
N TYR A 436 36.89 21.79 15.40
CA TYR A 436 37.45 23.13 15.61
C TYR A 436 38.62 23.18 16.61
N GLY A 437 38.83 22.11 17.38
CA GLY A 437 39.86 22.00 18.42
C GLY A 437 39.47 22.63 19.75
N ASP A 438 38.87 23.83 19.76
CA ASP A 438 38.46 24.53 20.98
C ASP A 438 37.22 25.45 20.80
N GLU A 439 36.72 25.98 21.93
CA GLU A 439 35.57 26.89 22.00
C GLU A 439 35.77 28.15 21.17
N ARG A 440 37.00 28.69 21.14
CA ARG A 440 37.29 29.96 20.49
C ARG A 440 37.15 29.83 18.97
N ALA A 441 37.68 28.75 18.41
CA ALA A 441 37.55 28.46 16.99
C ALA A 441 36.10 28.19 16.58
N ALA A 442 35.34 27.45 17.39
CA ALA A 442 33.91 27.22 17.15
C ALA A 442 33.09 28.53 17.22
N VAL A 443 33.34 29.37 18.23
CA VAL A 443 32.72 30.69 18.37
C VAL A 443 33.01 31.58 17.17
N GLN A 444 34.24 31.55 16.66
CA GLN A 444 34.62 32.31 15.47
C GLN A 444 33.90 31.79 14.21
N ALA A 445 33.77 30.47 14.07
CA ALA A 445 33.09 29.86 12.92
C ALA A 445 31.56 30.07 12.93
N TRP A 446 30.96 30.19 14.11
CA TRP A 446 29.51 30.28 14.30
C TRP A 446 29.00 31.70 14.59
N ASP A 447 29.88 32.69 14.59
CA ASP A 447 29.60 34.08 15.00
C ASP A 447 29.00 34.15 16.42
N GLY A 448 29.52 33.35 17.34
CA GLY A 448 29.04 33.21 18.72
C GLY A 448 28.25 31.92 18.98
N LEU A 449 28.15 31.54 20.25
CA LEU A 449 27.33 30.42 20.70
C LEU A 449 25.82 30.75 20.62
N SER A 450 25.00 29.71 20.51
CA SER A 450 23.54 29.81 20.60
C SER A 450 23.06 29.69 22.05
N SER A 451 21.82 30.10 22.31
CA SER A 451 21.18 29.85 23.60
C SER A 451 21.14 28.34 23.88
N GLY A 452 21.58 27.93 25.08
CA GLY A 452 21.66 26.52 25.48
C GLY A 452 23.00 25.82 25.16
N ASP A 453 23.91 26.46 24.42
CA ASP A 453 25.28 25.96 24.25
C ASP A 453 26.10 26.20 25.53
N ASP A 454 26.71 25.14 26.08
CA ASP A 454 27.60 25.19 27.24
C ASP A 454 28.87 24.37 26.97
N TRP A 455 29.87 25.03 26.37
CA TRP A 455 31.13 24.37 26.01
C TRP A 455 31.87 23.82 27.22
N LYS A 456 31.82 24.51 28.36
CA LYS A 456 32.51 24.11 29.59
C LYS A 456 31.91 22.85 30.20
N LYS A 457 30.59 22.67 30.10
CA LYS A 457 29.92 21.42 30.49
C LYS A 457 29.97 20.34 29.42
N GLY A 458 30.49 20.65 28.23
CA GLY A 458 30.56 19.72 27.11
C GLY A 458 29.19 19.37 26.52
N GLU A 459 28.24 20.31 26.54
CA GLU A 459 26.88 20.10 26.04
C GLU A 459 26.48 21.27 25.11
N LEU A 460 26.17 20.98 23.85
CA LEU A 460 25.68 21.98 22.89
C LEU A 460 24.19 21.78 22.58
N ALA A 461 23.46 22.87 22.34
CA ALA A 461 22.03 22.83 22.03
C ALA A 461 21.73 22.05 20.74
N LEU A 462 20.66 21.28 20.76
CA LEU A 462 20.21 20.49 19.61
C LEU A 462 19.33 21.32 18.67
N MET A 463 19.26 20.92 17.40
CA MET A 463 18.31 21.45 16.42
C MET A 463 17.38 20.32 15.94
N GLY A 464 16.16 20.67 15.51
CA GLY A 464 15.18 19.74 14.97
C GLY A 464 14.68 20.20 13.61
N ALA A 465 13.78 19.42 13.01
CA ALA A 465 13.31 19.60 11.64
C ALA A 465 12.83 21.04 11.34
N HIS A 466 12.10 21.65 12.29
CA HIS A 466 11.56 23.02 12.14
C HIS A 466 12.63 24.11 12.10
N HIS A 467 13.88 23.82 12.50
CA HIS A 467 14.99 24.75 12.39
C HIS A 467 15.62 24.77 10.99
N PHE A 468 15.44 23.74 10.16
CA PHE A 468 16.17 23.56 8.89
C PHE A 468 15.51 24.29 7.71
N GLY A 469 15.47 25.63 7.74
CA GLY A 469 14.89 26.46 6.68
C GLY A 469 15.72 26.50 5.39
N ALA A 470 15.09 26.86 4.26
CA ALA A 470 15.74 26.87 2.94
C ALA A 470 16.90 27.87 2.83
N GLU A 471 16.73 29.09 3.36
CA GLU A 471 17.74 30.16 3.28
C GLU A 471 18.75 30.15 4.46
N GLY A 472 18.55 29.23 5.41
CA GLY A 472 19.30 29.16 6.65
C GLY A 472 18.44 28.72 7.83
N PRO A 473 19.05 28.58 9.02
CA PRO A 473 18.33 28.19 10.22
C PRO A 473 17.27 29.21 10.65
N LEU A 474 16.16 28.71 11.20
CA LEU A 474 15.03 29.49 11.68
C LEU A 474 15.07 29.70 13.21
N TYR A 475 14.18 30.56 13.69
CA TYR A 475 13.91 30.81 15.12
C TYR A 475 15.16 31.22 15.92
N GLU A 476 15.44 30.58 17.05
CA GLU A 476 16.56 30.92 17.94
C GLU A 476 17.95 30.66 17.32
N PHE A 477 18.01 29.93 16.20
CA PHE A 477 19.24 29.71 15.44
C PHE A 477 19.38 30.65 14.24
N GLN A 478 18.50 31.65 14.07
CA GLN A 478 18.54 32.57 12.93
C GLN A 478 19.92 33.24 12.79
N GLY A 479 20.45 33.22 11.56
CA GLY A 479 21.78 33.74 11.23
C GLY A 479 22.93 32.75 11.48
N LYS A 480 22.72 31.64 12.20
CA LYS A 480 23.75 30.64 12.55
C LYS A 480 23.96 29.59 11.46
N THR A 481 24.07 30.02 10.21
CA THR A 481 24.08 29.12 9.04
C THR A 481 25.19 28.06 9.13
N ARG A 482 26.41 28.46 9.52
CA ARG A 482 27.52 27.51 9.66
C ARG A 482 27.30 26.47 10.76
N ARG A 483 26.79 26.90 11.93
CA ARG A 483 26.42 26.00 13.04
C ARG A 483 25.34 24.99 12.62
N CYS A 484 24.34 25.45 11.86
CA CYS A 484 23.29 24.60 11.30
C CYS A 484 23.89 23.54 10.37
N GLY A 485 24.77 23.94 9.44
CA GLY A 485 25.49 23.04 8.56
C GLY A 485 26.31 21.98 9.31
N ASP A 486 27.05 22.40 10.33
CA ASP A 486 27.82 21.48 11.19
C ASP A 486 26.92 20.52 11.98
N TYR A 487 25.75 20.96 12.44
CA TYR A 487 24.79 20.09 13.12
C TYR A 487 24.14 19.08 12.15
N ILE A 488 23.85 19.50 10.92
CA ILE A 488 23.36 18.60 9.86
C ILE A 488 24.44 17.56 9.51
N GLU A 489 25.70 17.96 9.41
CA GLU A 489 26.82 17.04 9.19
C GLU A 489 26.96 16.02 10.31
N PHE A 490 26.92 16.47 11.57
CA PHE A 490 26.90 15.59 12.74
C PHE A 490 25.77 14.55 12.65
N LEU A 491 24.53 14.98 12.39
CA LEU A 491 23.40 14.06 12.27
C LEU A 491 23.57 13.11 11.07
N ALA A 492 24.12 13.59 9.95
CA ALA A 492 24.41 12.76 8.79
C ALA A 492 25.47 11.68 9.12
N GLU A 493 26.50 11.99 9.91
CA GLU A 493 27.47 11.00 10.39
C GLU A 493 26.78 9.92 11.24
N VAL A 494 25.87 10.32 12.13
CA VAL A 494 25.10 9.37 12.98
C VAL A 494 24.26 8.43 12.11
N GLN A 495 23.42 8.98 11.22
CA GLN A 495 22.53 8.19 10.37
C GLN A 495 23.30 7.31 9.39
N ARG A 496 24.29 7.88 8.69
CA ARG A 496 25.07 7.14 7.68
C ARG A 496 25.89 6.03 8.30
N THR A 497 26.40 6.21 9.52
CA THR A 497 27.10 5.15 10.26
C THR A 497 26.15 4.01 10.58
N TYR A 498 24.93 4.31 11.05
CA TYR A 498 23.92 3.29 11.29
C TYR A 498 23.57 2.52 9.99
N TYR A 499 23.28 3.22 8.90
CA TYR A 499 22.92 2.59 7.62
C TYR A 499 24.04 1.70 7.08
N LYS A 500 25.30 2.18 7.08
CA LYS A 500 26.45 1.36 6.67
C LYS A 500 26.60 0.12 7.53
N ARG A 501 26.47 0.24 8.85
CA ARG A 501 26.57 -0.90 9.76
C ARG A 501 25.45 -1.90 9.48
N ARG A 502 24.22 -1.43 9.27
CA ARG A 502 23.09 -2.32 8.97
C ARG A 502 23.28 -3.06 7.65
N VAL A 503 23.71 -2.38 6.59
CA VAL A 503 24.03 -3.02 5.31
C VAL A 503 25.11 -4.08 5.51
N GLN A 504 26.17 -3.76 6.26
CA GLN A 504 27.22 -4.73 6.59
C GLN A 504 26.65 -5.96 7.33
N GLN A 505 25.83 -5.75 8.37
CA GLN A 505 25.18 -6.83 9.12
C GLN A 505 24.34 -7.73 8.20
N MET A 506 23.53 -7.16 7.30
CA MET A 506 22.75 -7.92 6.32
C MET A 506 23.64 -8.76 5.40
N ARG A 507 24.78 -8.21 4.94
CA ARG A 507 25.75 -8.95 4.10
C ARG A 507 26.44 -10.07 4.88
N GLU A 508 26.82 -9.83 6.13
CA GLU A 508 27.42 -10.84 7.02
C GLU A 508 26.44 -11.97 7.35
N ALA A 509 25.14 -11.69 7.43
CA ALA A 509 24.09 -12.70 7.55
C ALA A 509 23.78 -13.46 6.23
N GLY A 510 24.50 -13.15 5.15
CA GLY A 510 24.39 -13.85 3.86
C GLY A 510 23.42 -13.24 2.86
N PHE A 511 22.69 -12.17 3.20
CA PHE A 511 21.76 -11.54 2.25
C PHE A 511 22.52 -10.90 1.09
N ARG A 512 22.20 -11.30 -0.14
CA ARG A 512 22.87 -10.84 -1.38
C ARG A 512 22.02 -9.92 -2.25
N GLY A 513 20.74 -9.74 -1.94
CA GLY A 513 19.85 -8.84 -2.67
C GLY A 513 20.15 -7.36 -2.43
N VAL A 514 19.36 -6.48 -3.06
CA VAL A 514 19.52 -5.03 -2.99
C VAL A 514 19.07 -4.50 -1.63
N THR A 515 19.82 -3.56 -1.06
CA THR A 515 19.42 -2.86 0.16
C THR A 515 18.87 -1.46 -0.14
N VAL A 516 17.88 -1.06 0.64
CA VAL A 516 17.30 0.30 0.66
C VAL A 516 17.37 0.81 2.09
N ALA A 517 17.71 2.08 2.29
CA ALA A 517 17.77 2.66 3.63
C ALA A 517 16.38 3.00 4.19
N THR A 518 15.71 3.97 3.56
CA THR A 518 14.38 4.47 3.91
C THR A 518 13.83 5.20 2.69
N ALA A 519 12.51 5.36 2.61
CA ALA A 519 11.86 6.04 1.49
C ALA A 519 11.48 7.51 1.78
N TRP A 520 11.74 8.01 3.00
CA TRP A 520 11.24 9.32 3.42
C TRP A 520 12.28 10.44 3.34
N ARG A 521 11.77 11.67 3.35
CA ARG A 521 12.57 12.90 3.22
C ARG A 521 12.85 13.53 4.58
N ALA A 522 13.87 14.38 4.63
CA ALA A 522 14.13 15.23 5.79
C ALA A 522 12.93 16.14 6.09
N GLY A 523 12.73 16.47 7.37
CA GLY A 523 11.64 17.34 7.82
C GLY A 523 11.83 18.83 7.53
N GLY A 524 12.98 19.25 6.97
CA GLY A 524 13.22 20.63 6.55
C GLY A 524 14.19 20.74 5.36
N PRO A 525 14.04 21.77 4.50
CA PRO A 525 14.80 21.89 3.25
C PRO A 525 16.33 21.82 3.37
N ALA A 526 16.93 22.46 4.37
CA ALA A 526 18.40 22.49 4.49
C ALA A 526 19.01 21.10 4.76
N ALA A 527 18.26 20.17 5.34
CA ALA A 527 18.73 18.81 5.63
C ALA A 527 18.44 17.81 4.50
N SER A 528 17.76 18.24 3.42
CA SER A 528 17.27 17.38 2.35
C SER A 528 18.39 16.63 1.62
N LEU A 529 19.46 17.33 1.25
CA LEU A 529 20.63 16.73 0.59
C LEU A 529 21.39 15.80 1.53
N ALA A 530 21.54 16.16 2.80
CA ALA A 530 22.20 15.32 3.80
C ALA A 530 21.46 13.99 4.00
N ASN A 531 20.12 14.01 3.99
CA ASN A 531 19.32 12.79 4.05
C ASN A 531 19.51 11.91 2.81
N LEU A 532 19.40 12.47 1.60
CA LEU A 532 19.65 11.70 0.36
C LEU A 532 21.10 11.17 0.31
N TYR A 533 22.07 11.96 0.78
CA TYR A 533 23.46 11.53 0.91
C TYR A 533 23.56 10.30 1.81
N CYS A 534 22.91 10.31 2.98
CA CYS A 534 22.84 9.16 3.88
C CYS A 534 22.21 7.93 3.20
N ASP A 535 21.11 8.08 2.48
CA ASP A 535 20.41 6.99 1.78
C ASP A 535 21.34 6.28 0.77
N ALA A 536 22.24 7.01 0.12
CA ALA A 536 23.23 6.46 -0.81
C ALA A 536 24.30 5.55 -0.17
N ALA A 537 24.20 5.28 1.14
CA ALA A 537 24.93 4.20 1.83
C ALA A 537 24.39 2.81 1.49
N ALA A 538 23.12 2.71 1.12
CA ALA A 538 22.49 1.50 0.61
C ALA A 538 22.69 1.37 -0.91
N ASP A 539 22.18 0.28 -1.48
CA ASP A 539 22.36 0.00 -2.91
C ASP A 539 21.45 0.88 -3.78
N CYS A 540 20.19 1.07 -3.38
CA CYS A 540 19.15 1.75 -4.15
C CYS A 540 18.57 2.94 -3.36
N ILE A 541 18.23 4.02 -4.08
CA ILE A 541 17.49 5.15 -3.52
C ILE A 541 16.00 4.88 -3.67
N ASP A 542 15.24 5.06 -2.59
CA ASP A 542 13.79 4.91 -2.61
C ASP A 542 13.09 6.19 -2.18
N ARG A 543 11.88 6.43 -2.67
CA ARG A 543 11.05 7.57 -2.28
C ARG A 543 9.59 7.18 -2.14
N HIS A 544 8.91 7.78 -1.17
CA HIS A 544 7.44 7.79 -1.10
C HIS A 544 6.88 9.18 -1.40
N ASN A 545 5.73 9.19 -2.08
CA ASN A 545 4.95 10.40 -2.26
C ASN A 545 3.51 10.06 -2.64
N TYR A 546 2.61 10.91 -2.18
CA TYR A 546 1.19 10.81 -2.42
C TYR A 546 0.69 12.11 -3.05
N PHE A 547 -0.52 12.10 -3.61
CA PHE A 547 -1.13 13.31 -4.19
C PHE A 547 -2.65 13.26 -4.05
N GLY A 548 -3.34 14.39 -4.13
CA GLY A 548 -4.81 14.43 -4.01
C GLY A 548 -5.29 14.33 -2.56
N GLY A 549 -6.46 13.71 -2.35
CA GLY A 549 -7.12 13.61 -1.05
C GLY A 549 -8.05 14.77 -0.71
N GLY A 550 -8.63 14.72 0.49
CA GLY A 550 -9.48 15.78 1.06
C GLY A 550 -9.30 15.89 2.58
N ASP A 551 -10.22 16.58 3.25
CA ASP A 551 -10.13 16.91 4.69
C ASP A 551 -10.07 15.70 5.65
N GLY A 552 -10.35 14.47 5.17
CA GLY A 552 -10.38 13.26 5.99
C GLY A 552 -9.03 12.69 6.43
N GLY A 553 -7.89 13.32 6.05
CA GLY A 553 -6.56 12.82 6.42
C GLY A 553 -6.29 11.45 5.79
N HIS A 554 -6.07 10.40 6.59
CA HIS A 554 -5.91 9.02 6.11
C HIS A 554 -7.23 8.30 5.76
N ARG A 555 -8.38 8.96 5.91
CA ARG A 555 -9.70 8.43 5.58
C ARG A 555 -10.39 9.32 4.55
N ILE A 556 -11.37 8.77 3.84
CA ILE A 556 -12.32 9.59 3.10
C ILE A 556 -13.31 10.17 4.11
N ALA A 557 -13.52 11.48 4.07
CA ALA A 557 -14.49 12.17 4.90
C ALA A 557 -15.11 13.34 4.13
N PRO A 558 -16.34 13.77 4.48
CA PRO A 558 -16.92 14.99 3.92
C PRO A 558 -16.02 16.21 4.19
N GLY A 559 -15.73 16.99 3.15
CA GLY A 559 -14.90 18.19 3.27
C GLY A 559 -14.38 18.69 1.92
N ALA A 560 -13.44 19.64 1.98
CA ALA A 560 -12.72 20.13 0.82
C ALA A 560 -11.91 19.00 0.17
N VAL A 561 -11.78 19.10 -1.15
CA VAL A 561 -11.19 18.09 -2.00
C VAL A 561 -10.10 18.71 -2.87
N ASN A 562 -8.91 18.11 -2.85
CA ASN A 562 -7.87 18.44 -3.80
C ASN A 562 -8.20 17.80 -5.16
N ARG A 563 -8.70 18.62 -6.08
CA ARG A 563 -9.11 18.26 -7.43
C ARG A 563 -8.07 18.57 -8.52
N ASP A 564 -6.84 18.83 -8.11
CA ASP A 564 -5.79 19.18 -9.06
C ASP A 564 -5.31 17.95 -9.84
N THR A 565 -4.75 18.20 -11.03
CA THR A 565 -4.15 17.20 -11.92
C THR A 565 -2.62 17.33 -11.87
N HIS A 566 -1.92 16.23 -12.09
CA HIS A 566 -0.49 16.22 -12.35
C HIS A 566 -0.14 16.93 -13.65
N LEU A 567 -0.98 16.80 -14.68
CA LEU A 567 -0.68 17.23 -16.05
C LEU A 567 -0.53 18.75 -16.20
N ASP A 568 -1.00 19.56 -15.25
CA ASP A 568 -0.78 21.01 -15.30
C ASP A 568 0.70 21.39 -15.07
N GLN A 569 1.51 20.54 -14.43
CA GLN A 569 2.92 20.82 -14.17
C GLN A 569 3.74 19.52 -13.92
N PRO A 570 4.71 19.17 -14.79
CA PRO A 570 5.48 17.93 -14.68
C PRO A 570 6.11 17.65 -13.31
N GLY A 571 6.78 18.61 -12.66
CA GLY A 571 7.42 18.37 -11.36
C GLY A 571 6.51 18.56 -10.15
N ARG A 572 5.19 18.46 -10.32
CA ARG A 572 4.20 18.50 -9.23
C ARG A 572 3.81 17.09 -8.78
N GLY A 573 3.40 16.95 -7.53
CA GLY A 573 2.75 15.72 -7.05
C GLY A 573 3.69 14.53 -7.15
N LEU A 574 3.20 13.41 -7.69
CA LEU A 574 3.94 12.15 -7.69
C LEU A 574 5.28 12.22 -8.43
N LEU A 575 5.36 12.86 -9.61
CA LEU A 575 6.60 12.89 -10.42
C LEU A 575 7.72 13.73 -9.76
N SER A 576 7.40 14.60 -8.80
CA SER A 576 8.39 15.43 -8.08
C SER A 576 9.49 14.63 -7.39
N VAL A 577 9.27 13.34 -7.10
CA VAL A 577 10.29 12.46 -6.52
C VAL A 577 11.51 12.29 -7.44
N GLY A 578 11.35 12.48 -8.75
CA GLY A 578 12.45 12.44 -9.71
C GLY A 578 13.53 13.50 -9.42
N MET A 579 13.19 14.59 -8.72
CA MET A 579 14.19 15.56 -8.26
C MET A 579 15.18 14.98 -7.25
N PHE A 580 14.94 13.78 -6.71
CA PHE A 580 15.79 13.13 -5.71
C PHE A 580 16.50 11.88 -6.24
N GLN A 581 16.47 11.65 -7.56
CA GLN A 581 17.23 10.55 -8.17
C GLN A 581 18.73 10.85 -8.05
N ALA A 582 19.47 9.94 -7.43
CA ALA A 582 20.93 10.04 -7.32
C ALA A 582 21.60 9.36 -8.52
N ALA A 583 22.60 10.01 -9.10
CA ALA A 583 23.46 9.39 -10.09
C ALA A 583 24.18 8.16 -9.50
N HIS A 584 24.47 7.18 -10.35
CA HIS A 584 25.17 5.93 -9.96
C HIS A 584 24.42 5.13 -8.90
N ARG A 585 23.10 5.33 -8.79
CA ARG A 585 22.21 4.55 -7.93
C ARG A 585 20.92 4.25 -8.70
N PRO A 586 20.41 3.01 -8.63
CA PRO A 586 19.07 2.70 -9.05
C PRO A 586 18.05 3.48 -8.23
N PHE A 587 16.87 3.70 -8.82
CA PHE A 587 15.78 4.44 -8.21
C PHE A 587 14.52 3.60 -8.07
N ALA A 588 14.06 3.44 -6.84
CA ALA A 588 12.80 2.84 -6.48
C ALA A 588 11.78 3.92 -6.08
N TYR A 589 10.52 3.66 -6.41
CA TYR A 589 9.37 4.40 -5.94
C TYR A 589 8.40 3.43 -5.28
N SER A 590 8.72 3.04 -4.05
CA SER A 590 8.12 1.85 -3.43
C SER A 590 6.76 2.06 -2.76
N GLU A 591 6.29 3.32 -2.65
CA GLU A 591 4.89 3.64 -2.36
C GLU A 591 4.44 4.94 -3.04
N TRP A 592 3.35 4.84 -3.79
CA TRP A 592 2.65 6.00 -4.34
C TRP A 592 1.16 5.74 -4.51
N SER A 593 0.37 6.81 -4.42
CA SER A 593 -1.04 6.81 -4.82
C SER A 593 -1.56 8.24 -5.03
N GLN A 594 -2.51 8.41 -5.94
CA GLN A 594 -3.31 9.63 -6.05
C GLN A 594 -4.62 9.41 -5.29
N MET A 595 -4.69 9.95 -4.10
CA MET A 595 -5.69 9.66 -3.10
C MET A 595 -7.08 10.20 -3.49
N PRO A 596 -8.15 9.43 -3.26
CA PRO A 596 -9.52 9.87 -3.47
C PRO A 596 -9.94 10.91 -2.43
N PRO A 597 -11.02 11.68 -2.68
CA PRO A 597 -11.70 11.80 -3.96
C PRO A 597 -10.90 12.73 -4.89
N ASN A 598 -10.36 12.26 -6.02
CA ASN A 598 -9.72 13.14 -7.00
C ASN A 598 -10.15 12.68 -8.41
N PRO A 599 -10.74 13.58 -9.23
CA PRO A 599 -11.32 13.21 -10.52
C PRO A 599 -10.27 12.79 -11.57
N TRP A 600 -8.99 13.13 -11.37
CA TRP A 600 -7.90 12.88 -12.30
C TRP A 600 -7.09 11.63 -11.97
N LYS A 601 -7.52 10.82 -11.00
CA LYS A 601 -6.75 9.69 -10.45
C LYS A 601 -6.26 8.67 -11.48
N ALA A 602 -6.97 8.51 -12.60
CA ALA A 602 -6.56 7.62 -13.69
C ALA A 602 -5.22 8.03 -14.35
N GLU A 603 -4.78 9.28 -14.21
CA GLU A 603 -3.53 9.77 -14.79
C GLU A 603 -2.27 9.24 -14.08
N ALA A 604 -2.39 8.81 -12.82
CA ALA A 604 -1.25 8.51 -11.97
C ALA A 604 -0.46 7.29 -12.46
N ALA A 605 -1.11 6.17 -12.78
CA ALA A 605 -0.37 4.98 -13.22
C ALA A 605 0.34 5.17 -14.57
N PRO A 606 -0.30 5.74 -15.61
CA PRO A 606 0.40 6.11 -16.84
C PRO A 606 1.54 7.10 -16.62
N LEU A 607 1.38 8.09 -15.73
CA LEU A 607 2.45 9.03 -15.38
C LEU A 607 3.69 8.30 -14.85
N ILE A 608 3.50 7.37 -13.91
CA ILE A 608 4.61 6.61 -13.33
C ILE A 608 5.20 5.61 -14.33
N ALA A 609 4.38 4.95 -15.14
CA ALA A 609 4.86 4.00 -16.15
C ALA A 609 5.66 4.70 -17.26
N PHE A 610 5.14 5.79 -17.83
CA PHE A 610 5.72 6.42 -19.01
C PHE A 610 6.83 7.40 -18.67
N TYR A 611 6.60 8.30 -17.71
CA TYR A 611 7.61 9.28 -17.32
C TYR A 611 8.55 8.74 -16.25
N GLY A 612 8.05 8.04 -15.24
CA GLY A 612 8.90 7.49 -14.17
C GLY A 612 9.78 6.32 -14.64
N MET A 613 9.15 5.18 -14.90
CA MET A 613 9.84 3.94 -15.30
C MET A 613 10.46 4.03 -16.70
N GLY A 614 9.80 4.74 -17.63
CA GLY A 614 10.28 5.01 -18.99
C GLY A 614 11.29 6.16 -19.02
N LEU A 615 10.83 7.39 -19.24
CA LEU A 615 11.71 8.54 -19.52
C LEU A 615 12.78 8.80 -18.45
N GLN A 616 12.42 8.75 -17.16
CA GLN A 616 13.35 8.97 -16.05
C GLN A 616 14.20 7.73 -15.73
N GLY A 617 13.85 6.58 -16.30
CA GLY A 617 14.58 5.32 -16.13
C GLY A 617 14.47 4.71 -14.73
N TRP A 618 13.42 5.00 -13.95
CA TRP A 618 13.24 4.38 -12.62
C TRP A 618 13.18 2.85 -12.73
N ASP A 619 13.76 2.16 -11.76
CA ASP A 619 13.97 0.71 -11.82
C ASP A 619 12.84 -0.07 -11.15
N MET A 620 12.21 0.52 -10.13
CA MET A 620 11.14 -0.12 -9.38
C MET A 620 10.02 0.86 -9.07
N SER A 621 8.77 0.38 -9.15
CA SER A 621 7.60 1.13 -8.73
C SER A 621 6.59 0.23 -8.03
N CYS A 622 6.01 0.68 -6.92
CA CYS A 622 4.95 -0.04 -6.21
C CYS A 622 3.78 0.87 -5.85
N HIS A 623 2.59 0.53 -6.37
CA HIS A 623 1.37 1.25 -5.99
C HIS A 623 0.88 0.82 -4.60
N PHE A 624 0.51 1.79 -3.75
CA PHE A 624 0.07 1.55 -2.36
C PHE A 624 -1.45 1.78 -2.20
N ALA A 625 -2.24 0.86 -1.66
CA ALA A 625 -1.94 -0.53 -1.31
C ALA A 625 -3.04 -1.47 -1.78
N LEU A 626 -2.68 -2.71 -2.06
CA LEU A 626 -3.57 -3.77 -2.48
C LEU A 626 -4.16 -4.46 -1.26
N GLY A 627 -5.49 -4.44 -1.14
CA GLY A 627 -6.22 -5.07 -0.03
C GLY A 627 -6.76 -6.47 -0.34
N GLY A 628 -6.75 -6.91 -1.60
CA GLY A 628 -7.29 -8.20 -1.98
C GLY A 628 -7.11 -8.53 -3.48
N PRO A 629 -7.16 -9.81 -3.87
CA PRO A 629 -6.83 -10.28 -5.23
C PRO A 629 -8.02 -10.25 -6.19
N ARG A 630 -8.79 -9.15 -6.20
CA ARG A 630 -9.93 -8.93 -7.09
C ARG A 630 -10.15 -7.45 -7.28
N LEU A 631 -10.74 -7.03 -8.41
CA LEU A 631 -11.24 -5.66 -8.53
C LEU A 631 -12.32 -5.42 -7.47
N GLY A 632 -12.18 -4.31 -6.74
CA GLY A 632 -13.12 -3.91 -5.70
C GLY A 632 -14.43 -3.38 -6.26
N GLU A 633 -15.48 -3.47 -5.45
CA GLU A 633 -16.79 -2.87 -5.74
C GLU A 633 -16.77 -1.39 -5.35
N GLY A 634 -16.55 -0.53 -6.35
CA GLY A 634 -16.37 0.90 -6.10
C GLY A 634 -15.07 1.18 -5.35
N TRP A 635 -15.19 1.66 -4.12
CA TRP A 635 -14.04 2.09 -3.32
C TRP A 635 -13.93 1.26 -2.02
N PRO A 636 -13.06 0.23 -2.00
CA PRO A 636 -13.01 -0.75 -0.90
C PRO A 636 -12.85 -0.09 0.47
N ASN A 637 -13.81 -0.33 1.37
CA ASN A 637 -13.84 0.19 2.74
C ASN A 637 -13.68 1.72 2.87
N GLU A 638 -14.04 2.50 1.82
CA GLU A 638 -13.75 3.94 1.79
C GLU A 638 -12.26 4.27 2.05
N SER A 639 -11.36 3.32 1.76
CA SER A 639 -9.93 3.39 2.10
C SER A 639 -9.15 4.31 1.18
N LYS A 640 -8.49 5.34 1.69
CA LYS A 640 -7.69 6.27 0.87
C LYS A 640 -6.67 5.58 -0.07
N TYR A 641 -6.25 4.37 0.26
CA TYR A 641 -5.34 3.53 -0.51
C TYR A 641 -6.05 2.27 -1.01
N ALA A 642 -6.10 2.09 -2.32
CA ALA A 642 -6.69 0.89 -2.95
C ALA A 642 -6.13 0.67 -4.36
N THR A 643 -5.26 -0.33 -4.51
CA THR A 643 -4.70 -0.74 -5.82
C THR A 643 -5.74 -1.47 -6.67
N GLN A 644 -6.64 -2.22 -6.03
CA GLN A 644 -7.67 -3.03 -6.68
C GLN A 644 -8.85 -2.25 -7.23
N THR A 645 -8.59 -1.15 -7.90
CA THR A 645 -9.62 -0.30 -8.51
C THR A 645 -9.44 -0.29 -10.03
N PRO A 646 -10.50 -0.02 -10.82
CA PRO A 646 -10.38 0.12 -12.27
C PRO A 646 -9.35 1.18 -12.69
N HIS A 647 -9.06 2.15 -11.83
CA HIS A 647 -8.15 3.27 -12.09
C HIS A 647 -6.68 2.84 -12.01
N TYR A 648 -6.37 1.72 -11.35
CA TYR A 648 -5.01 1.20 -11.25
C TYR A 648 -4.94 -0.16 -11.91
N LEU A 649 -5.41 -1.22 -11.25
CA LEU A 649 -5.33 -2.58 -11.80
C LEU A 649 -6.08 -2.74 -13.13
N GLY A 650 -7.12 -1.95 -13.40
CA GLY A 650 -7.74 -1.91 -14.73
C GLY A 650 -6.81 -1.42 -15.85
N GLN A 651 -5.80 -0.59 -15.53
CA GLN A 651 -4.80 -0.08 -16.48
C GLN A 651 -3.50 -0.90 -16.48
N PHE A 652 -3.21 -1.64 -15.41
CA PHE A 652 -1.94 -2.35 -15.22
C PHE A 652 -1.55 -3.29 -16.37
N PRO A 653 -2.45 -4.10 -16.97
CA PRO A 653 -2.08 -4.97 -18.09
C PRO A 653 -1.41 -4.22 -19.24
N ALA A 654 -2.00 -3.10 -19.70
CA ALA A 654 -1.44 -2.30 -20.79
C ALA A 654 -0.12 -1.61 -20.39
N LEU A 655 -0.04 -1.11 -19.16
CA LEU A 655 1.17 -0.44 -18.65
C LEU A 655 2.32 -1.43 -18.44
N ALA A 656 2.04 -2.59 -17.86
CA ALA A 656 3.01 -3.66 -17.67
C ALA A 656 3.47 -4.23 -19.00
N PHE A 657 2.57 -4.39 -19.98
CA PHE A 657 2.96 -4.74 -21.36
C PHE A 657 4.01 -3.77 -21.91
N ALA A 658 3.79 -2.47 -21.76
CA ALA A 658 4.72 -1.45 -22.24
C ALA A 658 6.05 -1.43 -21.47
N ILE A 659 6.02 -1.61 -20.15
CA ILE A 659 7.21 -1.64 -19.30
C ILE A 659 8.07 -2.88 -19.59
N HIS A 660 7.47 -4.08 -19.56
CA HIS A 660 8.20 -5.34 -19.72
C HIS A 660 8.74 -5.54 -21.14
N ASN A 661 8.08 -4.98 -22.15
CA ASN A 661 8.60 -4.95 -23.53
C ASN A 661 9.50 -3.73 -23.84
N ARG A 662 9.79 -2.87 -22.85
CA ARG A 662 10.64 -1.67 -23.00
C ARG A 662 10.22 -0.77 -24.17
N HIS A 663 8.92 -0.46 -24.27
CA HIS A 663 8.39 0.38 -25.35
C HIS A 663 8.86 1.83 -25.33
N PHE A 664 9.46 2.29 -24.23
CA PHE A 664 9.96 3.64 -24.08
C PHE A 664 11.46 3.61 -23.86
N SER A 665 12.15 4.49 -24.57
CA SER A 665 13.55 4.78 -24.36
C SER A 665 13.73 5.62 -23.09
N GLU A 666 14.78 5.34 -22.31
CA GLU A 666 15.18 6.23 -21.23
C GLU A 666 15.74 7.53 -21.83
N GLY A 667 15.43 8.68 -21.24
CA GLY A 667 15.87 9.98 -21.76
C GLY A 667 17.33 10.27 -21.46
N ASP A 668 17.96 11.13 -22.28
CA ASP A 668 19.28 11.69 -21.94
C ASP A 668 19.20 12.47 -20.62
N VAL A 669 20.33 12.57 -19.92
CA VAL A 669 20.46 13.42 -18.74
C VAL A 669 20.41 14.89 -19.17
N VAL A 670 19.34 15.58 -18.79
CA VAL A 670 19.15 17.01 -19.10
C VAL A 670 19.58 17.92 -17.96
N ALA A 671 19.73 17.36 -16.76
CA ALA A 671 20.28 18.07 -15.60
C ALA A 671 21.03 17.08 -14.69
N LEU A 672 22.35 17.26 -14.58
CA LEU A 672 23.23 16.59 -13.62
C LEU A 672 23.65 17.61 -12.55
N ARG A 673 23.01 17.54 -11.39
CA ARG A 673 23.21 18.48 -10.28
C ARG A 673 24.29 17.95 -9.35
N LYS A 674 25.52 18.42 -9.52
CA LYS A 674 26.67 18.04 -8.68
C LYS A 674 26.63 18.81 -7.37
N VAL A 675 26.77 18.09 -6.25
CA VAL A 675 26.73 18.65 -4.90
C VAL A 675 27.91 18.13 -4.08
N GLY A 676 28.78 19.07 -3.67
CA GLY A 676 29.94 18.79 -2.83
C GLY A 676 29.60 18.81 -1.35
N ALA A 677 30.57 18.50 -0.49
CA ALA A 677 30.34 18.51 0.97
C ALA A 677 29.92 19.91 1.48
N SER A 678 30.42 20.97 0.84
CA SER A 678 30.04 22.35 1.16
C SER A 678 28.58 22.66 0.85
N ASP A 679 27.97 21.98 -0.11
CA ASP A 679 26.55 22.15 -0.47
C ASP A 679 25.66 21.32 0.45
N VAL A 680 26.02 20.04 0.63
CA VAL A 680 25.28 19.07 1.45
C VAL A 680 25.19 19.54 2.91
N PHE A 681 26.26 20.15 3.44
CA PHE A 681 26.34 20.65 4.81
C PHE A 681 26.38 22.18 4.88
N SER A 682 25.77 22.86 3.90
CA SER A 682 25.75 24.33 3.83
C SER A 682 24.90 24.99 4.93
N GLY A 683 23.97 24.24 5.54
CA GLY A 683 22.93 24.80 6.41
C GLY A 683 21.81 25.50 5.64
N ARG A 684 21.75 25.29 4.32
CA ARG A 684 20.75 25.85 3.37
C ARG A 684 20.31 24.77 2.38
N ASP A 685 19.23 25.05 1.65
CA ASP A 685 18.80 24.24 0.51
C ASP A 685 19.59 24.65 -0.74
N ALA A 686 20.73 24.00 -0.99
CA ALA A 686 21.65 24.36 -2.07
C ALA A 686 21.07 24.17 -3.48
N LEU A 687 20.09 23.28 -3.67
CA LEU A 687 19.43 23.06 -4.97
C LEU A 687 18.12 23.84 -5.12
N GLY A 688 17.69 24.53 -4.06
CA GLY A 688 16.44 25.31 -4.05
C GLY A 688 15.20 24.47 -4.30
N GLN A 689 15.23 23.17 -3.93
CA GLN A 689 14.16 22.19 -4.15
C GLN A 689 13.28 21.95 -2.91
N ALA A 690 13.15 22.97 -2.06
CA ALA A 690 12.20 23.03 -0.98
C ALA A 690 10.79 22.71 -1.47
N LEU A 691 9.97 22.11 -0.58
CA LEU A 691 8.60 21.77 -0.89
C LEU A 691 7.67 22.60 -0.01
N ALA A 692 6.61 23.16 -0.60
CA ALA A 692 5.51 23.78 0.14
C ALA A 692 4.15 23.23 -0.30
N GLY A 693 3.13 23.59 0.47
CA GLY A 693 1.76 23.09 0.35
C GLY A 693 1.37 22.32 1.62
N GLY A 694 0.34 22.82 2.31
CA GLY A 694 -0.10 22.30 3.62
C GLY A 694 -0.68 20.89 3.54
N GLY A 695 -0.13 19.99 4.38
CA GLY A 695 -0.49 18.58 4.52
C GLY A 695 0.71 17.66 4.27
N HIS A 696 0.80 16.53 5.00
CA HIS A 696 1.93 15.58 4.92
C HIS A 696 2.18 15.01 3.50
N ASP A 697 1.15 15.04 2.64
CA ASP A 697 1.12 14.32 1.36
C ASP A 697 1.22 15.22 0.12
N ALA A 698 0.79 16.49 0.15
CA ALA A 698 0.73 17.35 -1.04
C ALA A 698 2.00 18.21 -1.17
N LYS A 699 2.83 17.95 -2.19
CA LYS A 699 4.15 18.58 -2.31
C LYS A 699 4.29 19.33 -3.64
N THR A 700 4.56 20.63 -3.55
CA THR A 700 4.92 21.51 -4.66
C THR A 700 6.32 22.04 -4.43
N LEU A 701 7.19 21.93 -5.43
CA LEU A 701 8.52 22.54 -5.39
C LEU A 701 8.39 24.07 -5.32
N VAL A 702 9.02 24.68 -4.32
CA VAL A 702 9.05 26.12 -4.09
C VAL A 702 10.47 26.60 -3.85
N GLY A 703 10.68 27.90 -4.07
CA GLY A 703 11.99 28.53 -3.89
C GLY A 703 12.67 28.84 -5.22
N ARG A 704 13.98 29.05 -5.17
CA ARG A 704 14.82 29.33 -6.34
C ARG A 704 15.40 28.03 -6.88
N LEU A 705 14.57 27.28 -7.58
CA LEU A 705 14.93 25.97 -8.13
C LEU A 705 16.15 26.07 -9.05
N ALA A 706 17.21 25.31 -8.74
CA ALA A 706 18.39 25.21 -9.60
C ALA A 706 18.09 24.52 -10.93
N THR A 707 17.03 23.69 -10.96
CA THR A 707 16.56 23.00 -12.17
C THR A 707 15.04 23.16 -12.27
N PRO A 708 14.50 23.63 -13.40
CA PRO A 708 13.07 23.82 -13.57
C PRO A 708 12.31 22.47 -13.51
N PRO A 709 11.13 22.40 -12.88
CA PRO A 709 10.30 21.19 -12.80
C PRO A 709 9.99 20.53 -14.14
N GLU A 710 9.90 21.33 -15.21
CA GLU A 710 9.63 20.91 -16.58
C GLU A 710 10.71 19.97 -17.12
N ALA A 711 11.93 20.01 -16.58
CA ALA A 711 13.01 19.11 -16.97
C ALA A 711 12.62 17.62 -16.83
N LEU A 712 11.77 17.29 -15.85
CA LEU A 712 11.28 15.92 -15.63
C LEU A 712 10.36 15.40 -16.76
N ALA A 713 9.80 16.29 -17.58
CA ALA A 713 9.08 15.91 -18.80
C ALA A 713 9.96 15.92 -20.06
N VAL A 714 11.21 16.40 -19.96
CA VAL A 714 12.15 16.45 -21.08
C VAL A 714 13.11 15.26 -21.06
N GLY A 715 13.74 14.96 -19.92
CA GLY A 715 14.73 13.89 -19.80
C GLY A 715 15.17 13.67 -18.36
N ARG A 716 16.20 12.86 -18.13
CA ARG A 716 16.63 12.46 -16.77
C ARG A 716 17.21 13.63 -15.97
N VAL A 717 16.82 13.73 -14.71
CA VAL A 717 17.25 14.78 -13.77
C VAL A 717 17.91 14.14 -12.54
N LEU A 718 19.22 14.28 -12.40
CA LEU A 718 20.03 13.52 -11.45
C LEU A 718 20.75 14.43 -10.44
N ILE A 719 21.06 13.89 -9.26
CA ILE A 719 21.95 14.47 -8.25
C ILE A 719 23.20 13.62 -8.15
N GLU A 720 24.39 14.20 -8.33
CA GLU A 720 25.65 13.50 -8.14
C GLU A 720 26.37 14.06 -6.91
N PHE A 721 26.70 13.18 -5.95
CA PHE A 721 27.51 13.55 -4.80
C PHE A 721 28.98 13.58 -5.21
N GLY A 722 29.54 14.78 -5.32
CA GLY A 722 30.91 14.99 -5.81
C GLY A 722 31.20 16.48 -6.03
N GLU A 723 32.48 16.80 -6.06
CA GLU A 723 32.95 18.17 -6.34
C GLU A 723 32.87 18.48 -7.84
N GLY A 724 32.63 19.75 -8.17
CA GLY A 724 32.63 20.24 -9.55
C GLY A 724 31.32 20.94 -9.95
N PRO A 725 31.28 21.54 -11.15
CA PRO A 725 30.11 22.27 -11.61
C PRO A 725 28.97 21.31 -12.01
N SER A 726 27.73 21.72 -11.73
CA SER A 726 26.53 21.09 -12.29
C SER A 726 26.46 21.28 -13.80
N GLU A 727 25.83 20.35 -14.50
CA GLU A 727 25.67 20.34 -15.96
C GLU A 727 24.18 20.33 -16.31
N SER A 728 23.73 21.24 -17.19
CA SER A 728 22.33 21.34 -17.60
C SER A 728 22.21 21.60 -19.09
N ALA A 729 21.33 20.87 -19.76
CA ALA A 729 20.95 21.12 -21.14
C ALA A 729 19.96 22.29 -21.25
N SER A 730 19.97 23.00 -22.39
CA SER A 730 18.93 23.99 -22.69
C SER A 730 17.60 23.30 -22.98
N LEU A 731 16.53 23.74 -22.31
CA LEU A 731 15.18 23.21 -22.46
C LEU A 731 14.34 23.97 -23.51
N GLU A 732 14.87 25.06 -24.09
CA GLU A 732 14.10 25.97 -24.96
C GLU A 732 13.49 25.27 -26.19
N LYS A 733 14.20 24.28 -26.74
CA LYS A 733 13.70 23.52 -27.89
C LYS A 733 12.65 22.47 -27.51
N ALA A 734 12.66 22.03 -26.25
CA ALA A 734 11.75 21.02 -25.75
C ALA A 734 10.43 21.63 -25.24
N ILE A 735 10.43 22.90 -24.84
CA ILE A 735 9.27 23.57 -24.24
C ILE A 735 8.66 24.58 -25.20
N ASP A 736 7.49 24.27 -25.76
CA ASP A 736 6.68 25.21 -26.51
C ASP A 736 5.66 25.87 -25.58
N GLN A 737 6.03 27.03 -25.04
CA GLN A 737 5.19 27.80 -24.12
C GLN A 737 3.90 28.30 -24.77
N THR A 738 3.92 28.56 -26.09
CA THR A 738 2.75 29.08 -26.83
C THR A 738 1.70 27.99 -26.95
N ARG A 739 2.13 26.77 -27.30
CA ARG A 739 1.24 25.61 -27.44
C ARG A 739 0.96 24.90 -26.12
N ARG A 740 1.69 25.25 -25.05
CA ARG A 740 1.67 24.58 -23.74
C ARG A 740 2.01 23.10 -23.84
N VAL A 741 3.09 22.82 -24.56
CA VAL A 741 3.58 21.46 -24.83
C VAL A 741 5.04 21.33 -24.43
N ILE A 742 5.39 20.20 -23.82
CA ILE A 742 6.77 19.80 -23.57
C ILE A 742 7.03 18.49 -24.31
N PHE A 743 8.13 18.41 -25.04
CA PHE A 743 8.56 17.24 -25.77
C PHE A 743 9.69 16.55 -25.00
N ALA A 744 9.55 15.24 -24.78
CA ALA A 744 10.66 14.44 -24.29
C ALA A 744 11.80 14.42 -25.31
N ASN A 745 13.05 14.37 -24.85
CA ASN A 745 14.24 14.32 -25.69
C ASN A 745 14.35 13.03 -26.51
N THR A 746 13.63 11.98 -26.13
CA THR A 746 13.47 10.75 -26.91
C THR A 746 12.56 10.93 -28.13
N GLY A 747 11.68 11.95 -28.12
CA GLY A 747 10.65 12.16 -29.14
C GLY A 747 9.43 11.25 -29.02
N GLU A 748 9.36 10.38 -28.00
CA GLU A 748 8.30 9.38 -27.82
C GLU A 748 7.14 9.89 -26.95
N LEU A 749 7.38 10.89 -26.10
CA LEU A 749 6.40 11.44 -25.16
C LEU A 749 6.18 12.93 -25.37
N ILE A 750 4.92 13.34 -25.20
CA ILE A 750 4.48 14.73 -25.30
C ILE A 750 3.63 15.05 -24.07
N TRP A 751 4.04 16.05 -23.30
CA TRP A 751 3.29 16.56 -22.16
C TRP A 751 2.48 17.79 -22.56
N ARG A 752 1.16 17.77 -22.33
CA ARG A 752 0.25 18.90 -22.64
C ARG A 752 -0.35 19.47 -21.37
N TYR A 753 0.16 20.60 -20.91
CA TYR A 753 -0.21 21.20 -19.62
C TYR A 753 -1.30 22.27 -19.70
N GLY A 754 -1.99 22.36 -20.84
CA GLY A 754 -3.04 23.36 -21.08
C GLY A 754 -4.40 22.81 -21.54
N GLU A 755 -4.49 21.52 -21.86
CA GLU A 755 -5.71 20.89 -22.38
C GLU A 755 -6.39 20.06 -21.28
N ARG A 756 -7.24 20.70 -20.46
CA ARG A 756 -8.13 19.95 -19.55
C ARG A 756 -9.34 19.46 -20.34
N ARG A 757 -9.34 18.19 -20.75
CA ARG A 757 -10.54 17.52 -21.25
C ARG A 757 -11.06 16.64 -20.11
N ILE A 758 -12.17 17.07 -19.50
CA ILE A 758 -12.97 16.23 -18.59
C ILE A 758 -13.87 15.37 -19.46
#